data_AF-A0A1F7UWM8-F1
#
_entry.id   AF-A0A1F7UWM8-F1
#
_cell.length_a   1.000
_cell.length_b   1.000
_cell.length_c   1.000
_cell.angle_alpha   90.00
_cell.angle_beta   90.00
_cell.angle_gamma   90.00
#
_symmetry.space_group_name_H-M   'P 1'
#
loop_
_entity.id
_entity.type
_entity.pdbx_description
1 polymer ?
#
loop_
_entity_poly.entity_id
_entity_poly.type
_entity_poly.pdbx_seq_one_letter_code
_entity_poly.pdbx_strand_id
1 'polypeptide(L)'
;MFNKKLVLIVSIVLAIALVIGAAKFWPSLNKRDVGKMDTSKTITFVADQALAGGYTVPSDTKLVIKNGAAVTVDGDFLVQGSLVCENGPLNLIVKGTFSAEDLVECNRPKELASGDNGSGIAIVAESFNVSEDAIIISNSHVQMVTDASYLAKTSEDFEKLYEAIEKDRTGKFRLGPLTPLEEIPENTPGRPISKLPLTTVASSSRQSAESQNSLLGNISNLILPIARAQAPAPATDISGAPVPNTTKIGGTWVVGNPAQPPPRDLKVPTPPKGVKRIILNFNFGQNGVTINNFDLTGPDGRPGTDDVNQGCNARGGRGEDAMRMNVNAANITINNFTLRLGNGGDGGTAETTQDCEHGRATGGDGGHGGNFKMVAGDKFDIVGSFDIYPGKGGNGGKAIAHGRTGENGCPGRNGGDATATGGRGGDNKKLLVISGTVNGRDNITIHEMVAGKGADADATGGNGGDGTGPKCNGGNGGKSTATGGKGGDASCSKFSCTGGNGGNPAARPGNGGKGGTGTAVKPGGNGGKGGNASATAGKAGTGKTANGEPGNVIIEKGGNGGNGGDGCGPGKGGKGGSGKPDGEAGADGKNLCIVVREEGTSVAPPPDEEEPETTPTPDPEFAVTQSNFSFVHNIGSTSCPQSIGTFRVTGTNVPSGARWEASAPPSESWLNSTPSGNVNDDGGQLSFTCQLQEYVTQALSTAATVSVKDTSGQVLKQFTLNIKGQINAR
;
A
#
# COMPACT_ATOMS: atom_id res chain seq x y z
N MET A 1 28.79 41.63 -38.07
CA MET A 1 29.76 42.13 -37.06
C MET A 1 28.97 42.64 -35.86
N PHE A 2 28.80 41.82 -34.83
CA PHE A 2 28.08 42.25 -33.63
C PHE A 2 28.96 43.20 -32.83
N ASN A 3 28.41 44.39 -32.55
CA ASN A 3 29.11 45.50 -31.95
C ASN A 3 29.48 45.15 -30.51
N LYS A 4 30.73 44.72 -30.29
CA LYS A 4 31.26 44.27 -28.98
C LYS A 4 31.06 45.31 -27.87
N LYS A 5 30.94 46.59 -28.22
CA LYS A 5 30.62 47.67 -27.27
C LYS A 5 29.19 47.57 -26.72
N LEU A 6 28.22 47.15 -27.53
CA LEU A 6 26.82 47.03 -27.10
C LEU A 6 26.65 45.85 -26.13
N VAL A 7 27.31 44.72 -26.39
CA VAL A 7 27.28 43.54 -25.50
C VAL A 7 27.94 43.85 -24.17
N LEU A 8 29.08 44.57 -24.17
CA LEU A 8 29.75 44.98 -22.93
C LEU A 8 28.90 45.95 -22.10
N ILE A 9 28.23 46.92 -22.75
CA ILE A 9 27.35 47.87 -22.06
C ILE A 9 26.14 47.16 -21.45
N VAL A 10 25.51 46.22 -22.19
CA VAL A 10 24.38 45.46 -21.66
C VAL A 10 24.80 44.57 -20.49
N SER A 11 25.96 43.91 -20.56
CA SER A 11 26.49 43.10 -19.45
C SER A 11 26.86 43.95 -18.22
N ILE A 12 27.41 45.15 -18.41
CA ILE A 12 27.73 46.08 -17.32
C ILE A 12 26.43 46.63 -16.70
N VAL A 13 25.42 46.96 -17.51
CA VAL A 13 24.11 47.42 -17.01
C VAL A 13 23.38 46.29 -16.28
N LEU A 14 23.47 45.04 -16.75
CA LEU A 14 22.90 43.88 -16.03
C LEU A 14 23.63 43.61 -14.72
N ALA A 15 24.97 43.72 -14.71
CA ALA A 15 25.77 43.54 -13.50
C ALA A 15 25.53 44.67 -12.49
N ILE A 16 25.40 45.91 -12.94
CA ILE A 16 25.05 47.05 -12.08
C ILE A 16 23.59 46.93 -11.60
N ALA A 17 22.65 46.44 -12.41
CA ALA A 17 21.28 46.17 -11.98
C ALA A 17 21.21 45.00 -10.97
N LEU A 18 22.05 43.97 -11.12
CA LEU A 18 22.19 42.88 -10.15
C LEU A 18 22.87 43.33 -8.87
N VAL A 19 23.84 44.24 -8.92
CA VAL A 19 24.53 44.77 -7.73
C VAL A 19 23.69 45.83 -7.02
N ILE A 20 22.94 46.68 -7.73
CA ILE A 20 21.98 47.63 -7.13
C ILE A 20 20.73 46.90 -6.65
N GLY A 21 20.28 45.88 -7.37
CA GLY A 21 19.25 44.94 -6.94
C GLY A 21 19.68 44.23 -5.66
N ALA A 22 20.86 43.61 -5.64
CA ALA A 22 21.41 42.97 -4.44
C ALA A 22 21.66 43.98 -3.31
N ALA A 23 22.18 45.18 -3.55
CA ALA A 23 22.46 46.17 -2.50
C ALA A 23 21.20 46.84 -1.92
N LYS A 24 20.08 46.85 -2.66
CA LYS A 24 18.76 47.28 -2.13
C LYS A 24 17.93 46.13 -1.56
N PHE A 25 18.20 44.89 -1.96
CA PHE A 25 17.48 43.69 -1.51
C PHE A 25 18.17 43.00 -0.31
N TRP A 26 19.49 43.13 -0.14
CA TRP A 26 20.19 42.56 1.02
C TRP A 26 19.85 43.22 2.35
N PRO A 27 19.64 44.57 2.44
CA PRO A 27 19.17 45.19 3.67
C PRO A 27 17.66 44.98 3.92
N SER A 28 16.88 44.57 2.91
CA SER A 28 15.44 44.28 3.05
C SER A 28 15.13 42.80 3.32
N LEU A 29 16.06 41.88 3.00
CA LEU A 29 15.95 40.46 3.38
C LEU A 29 16.56 40.16 4.75
N ASN A 30 17.57 40.91 5.20
CA ASN A 30 18.15 40.76 6.55
C ASN A 30 17.50 41.65 7.62
N LYS A 31 16.28 42.16 7.38
CA LYS A 31 15.41 42.78 8.39
C LYS A 31 14.05 42.08 8.54
N ARG A 32 14.00 40.79 8.21
CA ARG A 32 13.20 39.84 8.97
C ARG A 32 14.13 39.10 9.93
N ASP A 33 14.79 39.86 10.79
CA ASP A 33 14.82 39.41 12.18
C ASP A 33 13.34 39.16 12.51
N VAL A 34 12.95 37.88 12.60
CA VAL A 34 11.86 37.46 13.47
C VAL A 34 12.11 38.26 14.72
N GLY A 35 11.28 39.28 14.93
CA GLY A 35 11.58 40.32 15.90
C GLY A 35 12.04 39.62 17.16
N LYS A 36 13.26 39.91 17.57
CA LYS A 36 13.54 40.01 18.99
C LYS A 36 12.42 40.87 19.56
N MET A 37 11.30 40.26 19.96
CA MET A 37 10.49 40.74 21.08
C MET A 37 11.36 40.51 22.31
N ASP A 38 12.45 41.28 22.38
CA ASP A 38 13.36 41.34 23.51
C ASP A 38 12.71 42.28 24.52
N THR A 39 11.58 41.81 25.06
CA THR A 39 11.02 41.99 26.41
C THR A 39 9.73 41.15 26.56
N SER A 40 9.67 39.91 26.08
CA SER A 40 8.47 39.07 26.28
C SER A 40 8.30 38.77 27.77
N LYS A 41 7.35 39.43 28.44
CA LYS A 41 7.00 39.10 29.82
C LYS A 41 6.53 37.65 29.82
N THR A 42 7.31 36.75 30.44
CA THR A 42 6.93 35.34 30.52
C THR A 42 6.20 35.12 31.85
N ILE A 43 4.93 34.74 31.76
CA ILE A 43 4.15 34.29 32.90
C ILE A 43 4.13 32.77 32.85
N THR A 44 4.29 32.09 33.99
CA THR A 44 4.31 30.64 34.03
C THR A 44 3.37 30.10 35.10
N PHE A 45 2.50 29.19 34.70
CA PHE A 45 1.66 28.41 35.61
C PHE A 45 2.21 26.98 35.67
N VAL A 46 2.64 26.54 36.85
CA VAL A 46 3.27 25.21 37.05
C VAL A 46 2.37 24.21 37.78
N ALA A 47 1.24 24.68 38.30
CA ALA A 47 0.21 23.93 38.99
C ALA A 47 -1.15 24.53 38.63
N ASP A 48 -2.22 23.79 38.91
CA ASP A 48 -3.58 24.22 38.58
C ASP A 48 -3.87 25.64 39.07
N GLN A 49 -4.52 26.43 38.22
CA GLN A 49 -4.88 27.82 38.50
C GLN A 49 -6.39 28.01 38.39
N ALA A 50 -6.94 28.74 39.35
CA ALA A 50 -8.30 29.27 39.27
C ALA A 50 -8.21 30.80 39.24
N LEU A 51 -8.59 31.39 38.10
CA LEU A 51 -8.55 32.82 37.85
C LEU A 51 -9.97 33.37 37.99
N ALA A 52 -10.15 34.28 38.95
CA ALA A 52 -11.42 34.96 39.16
C ALA A 52 -11.64 36.02 38.07
N GLY A 53 -12.82 36.02 37.45
CA GLY A 53 -13.13 36.92 36.34
C GLY A 53 -12.42 36.53 35.03
N GLY A 54 -12.46 37.45 34.07
CA GLY A 54 -11.78 37.27 32.79
C GLY A 54 -10.26 37.44 32.88
N TYR A 55 -9.54 36.80 31.96
CA TYR A 55 -8.08 36.86 31.86
C TYR A 55 -7.64 37.18 30.44
N THR A 56 -6.68 38.07 30.29
CA THR A 56 -6.08 38.42 29.00
C THR A 56 -4.58 38.12 29.04
N VAL A 57 -4.06 37.44 28.02
CA VAL A 57 -2.64 37.36 27.69
C VAL A 57 -2.32 38.54 26.77
N PRO A 58 -1.66 39.61 27.26
CA PRO A 58 -1.37 40.78 26.43
C PRO A 58 -0.42 40.46 25.28
N SER A 59 -0.39 41.30 24.25
CA SER A 59 0.39 41.09 23.02
C SER A 59 1.91 41.05 23.19
N ASP A 60 2.44 41.55 24.30
CA ASP A 60 3.85 41.49 24.67
C ASP A 60 4.19 40.35 25.64
N THR A 61 3.22 39.48 25.93
CA THR A 61 3.30 38.49 27.00
C THR A 61 3.23 37.07 26.43
N LYS A 62 4.10 36.20 26.96
CA LYS A 62 4.06 34.75 26.74
C LYS A 62 3.58 34.08 28.02
N LEU A 63 2.38 33.50 27.99
CA LEU A 63 1.87 32.64 29.06
C LEU A 63 2.29 31.19 28.79
N VAL A 64 2.99 30.57 29.74
CA VAL A 64 3.43 29.18 29.67
C VAL A 64 2.70 28.36 30.72
N ILE A 65 2.00 27.32 30.31
CA ILE A 65 1.36 26.33 31.19
C ILE A 65 2.22 25.08 31.21
N LYS A 66 2.72 24.70 32.39
CA LYS A 66 3.64 23.57 32.56
C LYS A 66 2.95 22.35 33.16
N ASN A 67 3.52 21.18 32.88
CA ASN A 67 3.21 19.92 33.56
C ASN A 67 1.73 19.48 33.45
N GLY A 68 1.01 19.98 32.44
CA GLY A 68 -0.41 19.66 32.27
C GLY A 68 -1.36 20.35 33.23
N ALA A 69 -0.89 21.38 33.95
CA ALA A 69 -1.70 22.16 34.88
C ALA A 69 -3.00 22.65 34.23
N ALA A 70 -4.11 22.46 34.93
CA ALA A 70 -5.42 22.92 34.49
C ALA A 70 -5.59 24.40 34.85
N VAL A 71 -6.00 25.22 33.89
CA VAL A 71 -6.35 26.61 34.13
C VAL A 71 -7.86 26.76 34.00
N THR A 72 -8.49 27.22 35.08
CA THR A 72 -9.93 27.53 35.11
C THR A 72 -10.11 29.04 35.21
N VAL A 73 -10.91 29.61 34.32
CA VAL A 73 -11.15 31.06 34.24
C VAL A 73 -12.64 31.31 34.43
N ASP A 74 -12.99 32.09 35.46
CA ASP A 74 -14.37 32.43 35.84
C ASP A 74 -14.85 33.68 35.06
N GLY A 75 -14.67 33.64 33.74
CA GLY A 75 -14.94 34.72 32.79
C GLY A 75 -14.33 34.43 31.42
N ASP A 76 -14.17 35.47 30.58
CA ASP A 76 -13.57 35.34 29.25
C ASP A 76 -12.05 35.13 29.32
N PHE A 77 -11.50 34.39 28.35
CA PHE A 77 -10.05 34.21 28.21
C PHE A 77 -9.59 34.68 26.83
N LEU A 78 -8.79 35.76 26.78
CA LEU A 78 -8.33 36.39 25.54
C LEU A 78 -6.81 36.22 25.37
N VAL A 79 -6.38 35.70 24.22
CA VAL A 79 -4.96 35.55 23.86
C VAL A 79 -4.58 36.55 22.77
N GLN A 80 -3.96 37.67 23.16
CA GLN A 80 -3.41 38.67 22.23
C GLN A 80 -1.90 38.50 21.99
N GLY A 81 -1.21 37.86 22.94
CA GLY A 81 0.19 37.44 22.80
C GLY A 81 0.29 35.94 22.54
N SER A 82 1.13 35.23 23.30
CA SER A 82 1.34 33.80 23.09
C SER A 82 0.90 32.95 24.29
N LEU A 83 0.10 31.92 24.03
CA LEU A 83 -0.24 30.87 24.98
C LEU A 83 0.52 29.58 24.62
N VAL A 84 1.36 29.08 25.51
CA VAL A 84 2.26 27.94 25.23
C VAL A 84 2.16 26.86 26.30
N CYS A 85 2.27 25.59 25.91
CA CYS A 85 2.41 24.47 26.86
C CYS A 85 3.87 23.97 26.96
N GLU A 86 4.25 23.44 28.12
CA GLU A 86 5.55 22.80 28.34
C GLU A 86 5.40 21.56 29.24
N ASN A 87 6.05 20.45 28.88
CA ASN A 87 6.06 19.20 29.68
C ASN A 87 4.66 18.64 30.03
N GLY A 88 3.63 18.93 29.24
CA GLY A 88 2.27 18.46 29.46
C GLY A 88 1.29 19.06 28.44
N PRO A 89 0.02 18.62 28.45
CA PRO A 89 -1.02 19.20 27.60
C PRO A 89 -1.40 20.61 28.05
N LEU A 90 -2.03 21.37 27.15
CA LEU A 90 -2.72 22.61 27.45
C LEU A 90 -4.18 22.28 27.84
N ASN A 91 -4.51 22.37 29.12
CA ASN A 91 -5.86 22.13 29.65
C ASN A 91 -6.48 23.44 30.14
N LEU A 92 -7.52 23.92 29.45
CA LEU A 92 -8.18 25.19 29.78
C LEU A 92 -9.69 25.00 29.92
N ILE A 93 -10.26 25.52 31.01
CA ILE A 93 -11.70 25.58 31.27
C ILE A 93 -12.07 27.05 31.42
N VAL A 94 -12.83 27.59 30.47
CA VAL A 94 -13.25 28.98 30.42
C VAL A 94 -14.76 29.01 30.61
N LYS A 95 -15.25 29.67 31.66
CA LYS A 95 -16.71 29.82 31.89
C LYS A 95 -17.34 30.97 31.10
N GLY A 96 -16.61 31.50 30.13
CA GLY A 96 -17.08 32.48 29.16
C GLY A 96 -16.52 32.16 27.79
N THR A 97 -16.10 33.19 27.07
CA THR A 97 -15.57 33.07 25.71
C THR A 97 -14.07 32.85 25.70
N PHE A 98 -13.60 31.83 25.00
CA PHE A 98 -12.18 31.71 24.64
C PHE A 98 -11.91 32.45 23.32
N SER A 99 -11.01 33.43 23.34
CA SER A 99 -10.62 34.21 22.17
C SER A 99 -9.12 34.10 21.91
N ALA A 100 -8.74 33.91 20.66
CA ALA A 100 -7.34 33.87 20.24
C ALA A 100 -7.12 34.79 19.03
N GLU A 101 -6.24 35.78 19.18
CA GLU A 101 -5.89 36.76 18.15
C GLU A 101 -4.51 36.50 17.55
N ASP A 102 -3.60 35.90 18.31
CA ASP A 102 -2.22 35.64 17.91
C ASP A 102 -1.86 34.14 18.06
N LEU A 103 -0.97 33.76 18.98
CA LEU A 103 -0.39 32.41 19.00
C LEU A 103 -0.92 31.52 20.13
N VAL A 104 -1.34 30.30 19.78
CA VAL A 104 -1.50 29.19 20.73
C VAL A 104 -0.64 28.02 20.27
N GLU A 105 0.35 27.63 21.06
CA GLU A 105 1.28 26.55 20.72
C GLU A 105 1.34 25.49 21.82
N CYS A 106 1.04 24.24 21.51
CA CYS A 106 1.28 23.15 22.44
C CYS A 106 2.01 21.98 21.79
N ASN A 107 3.34 21.99 21.95
CA ASN A 107 4.23 20.97 21.43
C ASN A 107 4.65 20.03 22.56
N ARG A 108 4.11 18.81 22.52
CA ARG A 108 4.47 17.73 23.44
C ARG A 108 5.87 17.17 23.09
N PRO A 109 6.61 16.61 24.07
CA PRO A 109 7.90 15.98 23.82
C PRO A 109 7.83 14.87 22.77
N LYS A 110 8.95 14.56 22.09
CA LYS A 110 9.00 13.52 21.04
C LYS A 110 8.61 12.14 21.51
N GLU A 111 8.74 11.85 22.81
CA GLU A 111 8.36 10.59 23.43
C GLU A 111 7.47 10.92 24.62
N LEU A 112 6.27 10.34 24.65
CA LEU A 112 5.35 10.54 25.77
C LEU A 112 5.61 9.50 26.86
N ALA A 113 5.30 9.86 28.10
CA ALA A 113 5.33 8.94 29.22
C ALA A 113 4.31 7.81 29.03
N SER A 114 4.61 6.63 29.58
CA SER A 114 3.67 5.49 29.56
C SER A 114 2.34 5.88 30.20
N GLY A 115 1.24 5.66 29.49
CA GLY A 115 -0.11 6.01 29.94
C GLY A 115 -0.60 7.40 29.52
N ASP A 116 0.24 8.23 28.90
CA ASP A 116 -0.23 9.47 28.26
C ASP A 116 -1.08 9.14 27.03
N ASN A 117 -2.27 9.74 26.95
CA ASN A 117 -3.24 9.52 25.88
C ASN A 117 -2.96 10.34 24.62
N GLY A 118 -1.90 11.15 24.60
CA GLY A 118 -1.55 11.99 23.47
C GLY A 118 -2.27 13.34 23.43
N SER A 119 -2.96 13.76 24.49
CA SER A 119 -3.64 15.05 24.55
C SER A 119 -2.67 16.21 24.31
N GLY A 120 -3.02 17.14 23.42
CA GLY A 120 -2.23 18.33 23.12
C GLY A 120 -2.91 19.57 23.68
N ILE A 121 -3.92 20.05 22.97
CA ILE A 121 -4.74 21.20 23.35
C ILE A 121 -6.14 20.70 23.69
N ALA A 122 -6.64 21.01 24.88
CA ALA A 122 -7.99 20.73 25.31
C ALA A 122 -8.58 21.99 25.96
N ILE A 123 -9.53 22.62 25.26
CA ILE A 123 -10.19 23.83 25.72
C ILE A 123 -11.70 23.58 25.82
N VAL A 124 -12.25 23.83 27.00
CA VAL A 124 -13.69 23.90 27.25
C VAL A 124 -14.06 25.37 27.41
N ALA A 125 -15.00 25.89 26.63
CA ALA A 125 -15.45 27.27 26.72
C ALA A 125 -16.92 27.41 26.32
N GLU A 126 -17.69 28.33 26.92
CA GLU A 126 -19.09 28.54 26.52
C GLU A 126 -19.22 28.93 25.04
N SER A 127 -18.24 29.68 24.52
CA SER A 127 -18.09 29.95 23.09
C SER A 127 -16.62 30.19 22.72
N PHE A 128 -16.31 30.16 21.42
CA PHE A 128 -14.97 30.44 20.92
C PHE A 128 -14.98 31.57 19.89
N ASN A 129 -13.91 32.35 19.87
CA ASN A 129 -13.65 33.39 18.88
C ASN A 129 -12.17 33.37 18.47
N VAL A 130 -11.84 32.47 17.54
CA VAL A 130 -10.48 32.37 16.98
C VAL A 130 -10.41 33.23 15.73
N SER A 131 -9.54 34.24 15.77
CA SER A 131 -9.30 35.20 14.69
C SER A 131 -8.79 34.52 13.41
N GLU A 132 -9.00 35.19 12.27
CA GLU A 132 -8.40 34.79 10.98
C GLU A 132 -6.89 35.01 10.91
N ASP A 133 -6.35 35.81 11.83
CA ASP A 133 -4.91 36.05 11.95
C ASP A 133 -4.24 35.08 12.94
N ALA A 134 -5.03 34.38 13.75
CA ALA A 134 -4.52 33.50 14.80
C ALA A 134 -3.74 32.30 14.21
N ILE A 135 -2.71 31.87 14.93
CA ILE A 135 -1.89 30.72 14.60
C ILE A 135 -2.00 29.70 15.73
N ILE A 136 -2.47 28.49 15.40
CA ILE A 136 -2.57 27.39 16.37
C ILE A 136 -1.62 26.27 15.95
N ILE A 137 -0.70 25.88 16.83
CA ILE A 137 0.30 24.85 16.56
C ILE A 137 0.20 23.74 17.62
N SER A 138 0.18 22.50 17.16
CA SER A 138 0.21 21.32 18.03
C SER A 138 0.95 20.17 17.35
N ASN A 139 1.38 19.17 18.11
CA ASN A 139 1.80 17.86 17.56
C ASN A 139 0.98 16.68 18.10
N SER A 140 -0.14 16.98 18.76
CA SER A 140 -0.95 16.06 19.53
C SER A 140 -2.45 16.33 19.27
N HIS A 141 -3.34 15.56 19.92
CA HIS A 141 -4.78 15.77 19.81
C HIS A 141 -5.19 17.21 20.15
N VAL A 142 -6.18 17.74 19.44
CA VAL A 142 -6.74 19.08 19.67
C VAL A 142 -8.24 18.97 19.88
N GLN A 143 -8.74 19.54 20.97
CA GLN A 143 -10.16 19.54 21.32
C GLN A 143 -10.59 20.96 21.69
N MET A 144 -11.62 21.45 21.02
CA MET A 144 -12.34 22.67 21.41
C MET A 144 -13.80 22.32 21.55
N VAL A 145 -14.32 22.40 22.77
CA VAL A 145 -15.67 21.93 23.08
C VAL A 145 -16.42 22.91 23.97
N THR A 146 -17.75 22.95 23.84
CA THR A 146 -18.58 23.83 24.69
C THR A 146 -18.94 23.24 26.04
N ASP A 147 -18.84 21.92 26.17
CA ASP A 147 -19.14 21.20 27.40
C ASP A 147 -18.04 20.18 27.68
N ALA A 148 -17.63 20.08 28.95
CA ALA A 148 -16.56 19.17 29.38
C ALA A 148 -16.92 17.68 29.21
N SER A 149 -18.20 17.34 29.03
CA SER A 149 -18.68 16.00 28.70
C SER A 149 -18.35 15.59 27.25
N TYR A 150 -18.04 16.55 26.37
CA TYR A 150 -17.65 16.27 24.99
C TYR A 150 -16.15 16.02 24.81
N LEU A 151 -15.35 16.18 25.87
CA LEU A 151 -13.93 15.87 25.84
C LEU A 151 -13.69 14.35 25.82
N ALA A 152 -12.89 13.89 24.88
CA ALA A 152 -12.21 12.60 24.98
C ALA A 152 -11.10 12.71 26.02
N LYS A 153 -11.13 11.85 27.04
CA LYS A 153 -10.18 11.89 28.18
C LYS A 153 -9.30 10.65 28.25
N THR A 154 -9.74 9.55 27.66
CA THR A 154 -9.03 8.28 27.64
C THR A 154 -8.64 7.87 26.22
N SER A 155 -7.67 6.96 26.10
CA SER A 155 -7.33 6.37 24.79
C SER A 155 -8.52 5.65 24.15
N GLU A 156 -9.43 5.08 24.96
CA GLU A 156 -10.66 4.46 24.48
C GLU A 156 -11.64 5.50 23.92
N ASP A 157 -11.77 6.67 24.55
CA ASP A 157 -12.62 7.75 24.03
C ASP A 157 -12.10 8.27 22.68
N PHE A 158 -10.77 8.45 22.57
CA PHE A 158 -10.15 8.85 21.31
C PHE A 158 -10.37 7.79 20.21
N GLU A 159 -10.27 6.50 20.54
CA GLU A 159 -10.54 5.42 19.59
C GLU A 159 -12.02 5.41 19.18
N LYS A 160 -12.95 5.60 20.12
CA LYS A 160 -14.38 5.74 19.81
C LYS A 160 -14.65 6.92 18.89
N LEU A 161 -14.03 8.08 19.14
CA LEU A 161 -14.13 9.23 18.24
C LEU A 161 -13.56 8.92 16.87
N TYR A 162 -12.38 8.30 16.82
CA TYR A 162 -11.72 7.93 15.58
C TYR A 162 -12.63 7.05 14.71
N GLU A 163 -13.16 5.98 15.30
CA GLU A 163 -14.07 5.05 14.67
C GLU A 163 -15.39 5.72 14.26
N ALA A 164 -15.96 6.57 15.13
CA ALA A 164 -17.18 7.31 14.81
C ALA A 164 -16.99 8.30 13.66
N ILE A 165 -15.82 8.93 13.52
CA ILE A 165 -15.55 9.80 12.37
C ILE A 165 -15.65 8.97 11.10
N GLU A 166 -15.15 7.74 11.05
CA GLU A 166 -15.15 6.92 9.84
C GLU A 166 -16.42 6.11 9.62
N LYS A 167 -17.17 5.71 10.65
CA LYS A 167 -18.26 4.73 10.53
C LYS A 167 -19.65 5.28 10.82
N ASP A 168 -19.78 6.32 11.63
CA ASP A 168 -21.08 6.89 11.95
C ASP A 168 -21.63 7.73 10.77
N ARG A 169 -22.87 7.45 10.43
CA ARG A 169 -23.64 8.03 9.31
C ARG A 169 -24.98 8.59 9.80
N THR A 170 -25.09 8.94 11.06
CA THR A 170 -26.26 9.61 11.63
C THR A 170 -26.17 11.13 11.42
N GLY A 171 -27.22 11.87 11.79
CA GLY A 171 -27.27 13.34 11.66
C GLY A 171 -28.13 13.81 10.49
N LYS A 172 -28.98 14.81 10.78
CA LYS A 172 -29.96 15.38 9.84
C LYS A 172 -29.26 16.14 8.71
N PHE A 173 -28.29 16.99 9.04
CA PHE A 173 -27.46 17.71 8.07
C PHE A 173 -26.01 17.30 8.28
N ARG A 174 -25.40 16.67 7.28
CA ARG A 174 -24.06 16.09 7.42
C ARG A 174 -23.24 16.24 6.16
N LEU A 175 -21.95 16.50 6.35
CA LEU A 175 -20.91 16.41 5.35
C LEU A 175 -19.81 15.44 5.82
N GLY A 176 -19.52 14.43 5.01
CA GLY A 176 -18.63 13.33 5.38
C GLY A 176 -19.33 12.23 6.19
N PRO A 177 -18.58 11.22 6.65
CA PRO A 177 -17.18 11.05 6.32
C PRO A 177 -16.93 10.62 4.89
N LEU A 178 -15.67 10.72 4.51
CA LEU A 178 -15.20 10.15 3.28
C LEU A 178 -15.29 8.62 3.39
N THR A 179 -16.20 8.03 2.61
CA THR A 179 -16.65 6.64 2.78
C THR A 179 -16.35 5.80 1.53
N PRO A 180 -15.91 4.53 1.66
CA PRO A 180 -15.83 3.62 0.52
C PRO A 180 -17.19 3.41 -0.18
N LEU A 181 -17.22 3.23 -1.50
CA LEU A 181 -18.47 3.08 -2.25
C LEU A 181 -19.28 1.84 -1.85
N GLU A 182 -18.57 0.80 -1.45
CA GLU A 182 -19.10 -0.50 -1.05
C GLU A 182 -19.87 -0.40 0.29
N GLU A 183 -19.50 0.58 1.12
CA GLU A 183 -20.10 0.81 2.44
C GLU A 183 -21.27 1.81 2.39
N ILE A 184 -21.54 2.43 1.23
CA ILE A 184 -22.69 3.31 1.05
C ILE A 184 -23.92 2.45 0.64
N PRO A 185 -25.04 2.51 1.38
CA PRO A 185 -26.24 1.74 1.06
C PRO A 185 -26.70 1.91 -0.39
N GLU A 186 -27.14 0.81 -1.01
CA GLU A 186 -27.87 0.80 -2.28
C GLU A 186 -29.05 1.76 -2.20
N ASN A 187 -29.13 2.70 -3.16
CA ASN A 187 -30.11 3.78 -3.27
C ASN A 187 -29.88 5.06 -2.44
N THR A 188 -28.71 5.25 -1.81
CA THR A 188 -28.36 6.56 -1.23
C THR A 188 -28.38 7.65 -2.32
N PRO A 189 -29.16 8.75 -2.18
CA PRO A 189 -29.19 9.81 -3.18
C PRO A 189 -27.79 10.38 -3.47
N GLY A 190 -27.39 10.41 -4.75
CA GLY A 190 -26.05 10.83 -5.15
C GLY A 190 -24.97 9.75 -5.08
N ARG A 191 -25.32 8.49 -4.76
CA ARG A 191 -24.40 7.34 -4.90
C ARG A 191 -24.02 7.20 -6.39
N PRO A 192 -22.73 7.21 -6.75
CA PRO A 192 -22.32 6.98 -8.13
C PRO A 192 -22.72 5.55 -8.52
N ILE A 193 -23.52 5.43 -9.58
CA ILE A 193 -23.94 4.15 -10.14
C ILE A 193 -22.72 3.55 -10.83
N SER A 194 -22.17 2.44 -10.32
CA SER A 194 -21.05 1.73 -10.96
C SER A 194 -21.54 0.98 -12.20
N LYS A 195 -21.95 1.68 -13.24
CA LYS A 195 -22.21 1.09 -14.55
C LYS A 195 -21.67 2.00 -15.64
N LEU A 196 -20.53 1.62 -16.22
CA LEU A 196 -20.37 1.42 -17.66
C LEU A 196 -18.95 0.89 -17.98
N PRO A 197 -18.82 0.07 -19.04
CA PRO A 197 -17.62 -0.69 -19.37
C PRO A 197 -16.53 0.19 -20.00
N LEU A 198 -15.29 -0.32 -19.92
CA LEU A 198 -14.13 0.16 -20.65
C LEU A 198 -14.50 0.58 -22.08
N THR A 199 -14.33 1.87 -22.38
CA THR A 199 -13.98 2.28 -23.73
C THR A 199 -12.48 2.52 -23.73
N THR A 200 -11.76 1.58 -24.36
CA THR A 200 -10.36 1.73 -24.73
C THR A 200 -10.24 2.90 -25.70
N VAL A 201 -9.85 4.07 -25.21
CA VAL A 201 -9.23 5.08 -26.06
C VAL A 201 -7.75 4.76 -26.11
N ALA A 202 -7.33 4.27 -27.27
CA ALA A 202 -5.94 4.00 -27.58
C ALA A 202 -5.08 5.25 -27.36
N SER A 203 -3.95 5.02 -26.72
CA SER A 203 -2.83 5.93 -26.52
C SER A 203 -2.44 6.71 -27.78
N SER A 204 -2.13 8.00 -27.61
CA SER A 204 -1.01 8.60 -28.32
C SER A 204 -0.21 9.51 -27.39
N SER A 205 1.10 9.20 -27.35
CA SER A 205 2.26 10.03 -27.03
C SER A 205 2.39 10.75 -25.67
N ARG A 206 3.32 10.20 -24.87
CA ARG A 206 4.38 10.86 -24.08
C ARG A 206 4.51 12.39 -24.25
N GLN A 207 4.52 13.11 -23.13
CA GLN A 207 5.61 14.06 -22.81
C GLN A 207 5.56 14.47 -21.33
N SER A 208 6.73 14.37 -20.70
CA SER A 208 7.12 15.03 -19.46
C SER A 208 6.87 16.54 -19.50
N ALA A 209 6.32 17.09 -18.42
CA ALA A 209 6.44 18.50 -18.05
C ALA A 209 6.46 18.51 -16.51
N GLU A 210 7.60 18.59 -15.82
CA GLU A 210 8.47 19.76 -15.70
C GLU A 210 7.68 21.08 -15.69
N SER A 211 7.44 21.57 -14.46
CA SER A 211 7.78 22.94 -14.05
C SER A 211 7.72 23.98 -15.17
N GLN A 212 6.59 24.69 -15.30
CA GLN A 212 6.63 26.08 -15.73
C GLN A 212 5.69 26.96 -14.91
N ASN A 213 6.32 28.00 -14.38
CA ASN A 213 5.79 29.20 -13.77
C ASN A 213 4.50 29.71 -14.42
N SER A 214 3.53 29.98 -13.56
CA SER A 214 2.57 31.07 -13.72
C SER A 214 2.68 31.99 -12.49
N LEU A 215 3.89 32.47 -12.20
CA LEU A 215 4.05 33.78 -11.57
C LEU A 215 3.72 34.82 -12.64
N LEU A 216 2.94 35.85 -12.27
CA LEU A 216 2.46 36.98 -13.10
C LEU A 216 1.02 36.86 -13.60
N GLY A 217 0.07 36.75 -12.66
CA GLY A 217 -1.30 37.19 -12.84
C GLY A 217 -1.93 37.47 -11.49
N ASN A 218 -2.17 38.75 -11.18
CA ASN A 218 -2.83 39.28 -9.97
C ASN A 218 -1.97 39.60 -8.73
N ILE A 219 -0.85 40.30 -8.92
CA ILE A 219 -0.27 41.15 -7.87
C ILE A 219 -0.74 42.58 -8.11
N SER A 220 -1.92 42.93 -7.58
CA SER A 220 -2.37 44.33 -7.45
C SER A 220 -3.44 44.38 -6.37
N ASN A 221 -2.99 44.42 -5.10
CA ASN A 221 -3.59 45.08 -3.93
C ASN A 221 -3.02 44.48 -2.63
N LEU A 222 -1.72 44.72 -2.37
CA LEU A 222 -1.13 44.50 -1.06
C LEU A 222 -0.46 45.79 -0.57
N ILE A 223 -1.30 46.77 -0.24
CA ILE A 223 -0.96 47.80 0.73
C ILE A 223 -1.94 47.57 1.88
N LEU A 224 -1.53 46.77 2.85
CA LEU A 224 -2.23 46.64 4.12
C LEU A 224 -1.83 47.83 5.00
N PRO A 225 -2.74 48.78 5.31
CA PRO A 225 -2.52 49.67 6.43
C PRO A 225 -2.48 48.81 7.70
N ILE A 226 -1.45 49.01 8.53
CA ILE A 226 -1.37 48.46 9.89
C ILE A 226 -2.50 49.14 10.68
N ALA A 227 -3.65 48.47 10.76
CA ALA A 227 -4.75 48.85 11.63
C ALA A 227 -4.73 47.93 12.85
N ARG A 228 -4.87 48.54 14.03
CA ARG A 228 -4.89 47.87 15.33
C ARG A 228 -6.02 46.84 15.36
N ALA A 229 -5.74 45.65 15.91
CA ALA A 229 -6.72 44.60 16.16
C ALA A 229 -7.93 45.19 16.92
N GLN A 230 -9.06 45.21 16.23
CA GLN A 230 -10.35 45.56 16.80
C GLN A 230 -10.88 44.28 17.46
N ALA A 231 -11.36 44.38 18.71
CA ALA A 231 -11.89 43.25 19.47
C ALA A 231 -12.79 42.39 18.57
N PRO A 232 -12.64 41.06 18.59
CA PRO A 232 -13.20 40.22 17.56
C PRO A 232 -14.73 40.32 17.61
N ALA A 233 -15.31 40.84 16.53
CA ALA A 233 -16.74 41.08 16.41
C ALA A 233 -17.52 39.77 16.60
N PRO A 234 -18.73 39.79 17.19
CA PRO A 234 -19.57 38.61 17.34
C PRO A 234 -19.81 37.94 15.98
N ALA A 235 -19.97 36.61 15.95
CA ALA A 235 -20.20 35.85 14.72
C ALA A 235 -21.35 36.50 13.94
N THR A 236 -21.15 36.85 12.67
CA THR A 236 -22.17 37.54 11.87
C THR A 236 -22.75 36.61 10.82
N ASP A 237 -24.04 36.77 10.51
CA ASP A 237 -24.67 36.13 9.36
C ASP A 237 -24.13 36.72 8.03
N ILE A 238 -24.65 36.24 6.90
CA ILE A 238 -24.25 36.69 5.55
C ILE A 238 -24.49 38.19 5.30
N SER A 239 -25.28 38.86 6.15
CA SER A 239 -25.60 40.28 6.07
C SER A 239 -24.74 41.13 7.03
N GLY A 240 -23.85 40.50 7.79
CA GLY A 240 -23.02 41.16 8.79
C GLY A 240 -23.71 41.34 10.15
N ALA A 241 -24.86 40.71 10.38
CA ALA A 241 -25.59 40.82 11.65
C ALA A 241 -25.15 39.76 12.66
N PRO A 242 -24.91 40.10 13.94
CA PRO A 242 -24.51 39.13 14.97
C PRO A 242 -25.51 37.98 15.13
N VAL A 243 -25.01 36.74 15.17
CA VAL A 243 -25.77 35.52 15.44
C VAL A 243 -25.46 35.10 16.89
N PRO A 244 -26.44 35.16 17.80
CA PRO A 244 -26.27 34.70 19.18
C PRO A 244 -25.81 33.24 19.24
N ASN A 245 -25.08 32.87 20.29
CA ASN A 245 -24.65 31.49 20.57
C ASN A 245 -23.90 30.80 19.42
N THR A 246 -23.13 31.58 18.64
CA THR A 246 -22.35 31.08 17.51
C THR A 246 -20.86 31.31 17.74
N THR A 247 -20.10 30.22 17.71
CA THR A 247 -18.64 30.19 17.81
C THR A 247 -18.01 30.57 16.47
N LYS A 248 -16.89 31.31 16.48
CA LYS A 248 -16.07 31.58 15.29
C LYS A 248 -14.74 30.83 15.38
N ILE A 249 -14.40 30.09 14.33
CA ILE A 249 -13.10 29.44 14.17
C ILE A 249 -12.47 29.90 12.85
N GLY A 250 -11.26 30.45 12.93
CA GLY A 250 -10.47 30.90 11.78
C GLY A 250 -8.98 30.69 12.01
N GLY A 251 -8.17 31.26 11.11
CA GLY A 251 -6.72 31.32 11.30
C GLY A 251 -5.95 30.28 10.53
N THR A 252 -4.69 30.10 10.90
CA THR A 252 -3.82 29.03 10.36
C THR A 252 -3.52 28.03 11.47
N TRP A 253 -3.94 26.78 11.29
CA TRP A 253 -3.72 25.73 12.24
C TRP A 253 -2.82 24.67 11.65
N VAL A 254 -1.75 24.33 12.35
CA VAL A 254 -0.78 23.32 11.92
C VAL A 254 -0.60 22.28 13.00
N VAL A 255 -0.92 21.02 12.66
CA VAL A 255 -0.84 19.90 13.61
C VAL A 255 0.12 18.85 13.09
N GLY A 256 1.16 18.55 13.86
CA GLY A 256 2.22 17.59 13.51
C GLY A 256 2.92 17.95 12.20
N ASN A 257 3.81 17.08 11.66
CA ASN A 257 4.60 17.37 10.47
C ASN A 257 3.83 16.95 9.19
N PRO A 258 3.29 17.89 8.40
CA PRO A 258 2.47 17.57 7.25
C PRO A 258 3.30 17.18 6.03
N ALA A 259 2.73 16.35 5.15
CA ALA A 259 3.27 16.10 3.81
C ALA A 259 3.40 17.37 2.96
N GLN A 260 2.51 18.33 3.18
CA GLN A 260 2.45 19.56 2.41
C GLN A 260 2.83 20.72 3.31
N PRO A 261 3.71 21.63 2.85
CA PRO A 261 4.04 22.80 3.64
C PRO A 261 2.76 23.60 3.91
N PRO A 262 2.56 24.10 5.14
CA PRO A 262 1.45 25.00 5.41
C PRO A 262 1.60 26.28 4.56
N PRO A 263 0.54 27.11 4.43
CA PRO A 263 0.54 28.34 3.60
C PRO A 263 1.57 29.42 4.01
N ARG A 264 2.44 29.11 4.97
CA ARG A 264 3.42 29.99 5.61
C ARG A 264 4.64 29.15 5.99
N ASP A 265 5.81 29.78 6.12
CA ASP A 265 7.06 29.13 6.58
C ASP A 265 7.04 28.87 8.10
N LEU A 266 6.01 28.17 8.59
CA LEU A 266 5.86 27.84 10.01
C LEU A 266 6.77 26.66 10.38
N LYS A 267 7.39 26.73 11.57
CA LYS A 267 8.13 25.60 12.13
C LYS A 267 7.14 24.57 12.61
N VAL A 268 7.16 23.40 11.97
CA VAL A 268 6.19 22.37 12.24
C VAL A 268 6.76 21.23 13.11
N PRO A 269 6.14 20.92 14.25
CA PRO A 269 6.60 19.85 15.15
C PRO A 269 6.22 18.45 14.62
N THR A 270 6.98 17.42 14.95
CA THR A 270 6.61 16.02 14.62
C THR A 270 5.72 15.42 15.72
N PRO A 271 4.72 14.59 15.38
CA PRO A 271 3.91 13.87 16.37
C PRO A 271 4.76 13.01 17.34
N PRO A 272 4.48 13.06 18.66
CA PRO A 272 5.19 12.24 19.65
C PRO A 272 5.01 10.74 19.45
N LYS A 273 6.07 9.95 19.66
CA LYS A 273 5.99 8.48 19.77
C LYS A 273 4.93 8.11 20.81
N GLY A 274 4.08 7.14 20.46
CA GLY A 274 2.95 6.70 21.30
C GLY A 274 1.61 7.29 20.88
N VAL A 275 1.59 8.50 20.30
CA VAL A 275 0.40 9.02 19.61
C VAL A 275 0.31 8.33 18.26
N LYS A 276 -0.65 7.42 18.11
CA LYS A 276 -0.81 6.61 16.89
C LYS A 276 -1.66 7.30 15.81
N ARG A 277 -2.56 8.19 16.24
CA ARG A 277 -3.57 8.85 15.40
C ARG A 277 -3.81 10.22 15.98
N ILE A 278 -3.88 11.26 15.16
CA ILE A 278 -4.24 12.61 15.62
C ILE A 278 -5.71 12.87 15.31
N ILE A 279 -6.41 13.42 16.30
CA ILE A 279 -7.84 13.72 16.24
C ILE A 279 -8.03 15.18 16.61
N LEU A 280 -8.75 15.88 15.75
CA LEU A 280 -9.27 17.22 15.99
C LEU A 280 -10.76 17.08 16.28
N ASN A 281 -11.17 17.42 17.49
CA ASN A 281 -12.56 17.33 17.93
C ASN A 281 -13.11 18.72 18.24
N PHE A 282 -14.00 19.20 17.38
CA PHE A 282 -14.75 20.43 17.57
C PHE A 282 -16.20 20.07 17.86
N ASN A 283 -16.62 20.20 19.11
CA ASN A 283 -17.98 19.85 19.51
C ASN A 283 -18.62 21.00 20.30
N PHE A 284 -19.50 21.71 19.61
CA PHE A 284 -20.17 22.90 20.11
C PHE A 284 -21.60 22.62 20.59
N GLY A 285 -22.07 21.36 20.50
CA GLY A 285 -23.40 20.96 20.98
C GLY A 285 -24.52 21.76 20.31
N GLN A 286 -25.30 22.48 21.11
CA GLN A 286 -26.40 23.34 20.63
C GLN A 286 -25.95 24.71 20.12
N ASN A 287 -24.65 25.03 20.22
CA ASN A 287 -24.12 26.28 19.70
C ASN A 287 -23.88 26.16 18.19
N GLY A 288 -24.02 27.27 17.47
CA GLY A 288 -23.60 27.37 16.08
C GLY A 288 -22.08 27.48 15.94
N VAL A 289 -21.56 27.22 14.76
CA VAL A 289 -20.17 27.52 14.39
C VAL A 289 -20.09 28.16 13.01
N THR A 290 -19.30 29.23 12.92
CA THR A 290 -18.85 29.82 11.67
C THR A 290 -17.36 29.54 11.51
N ILE A 291 -17.02 28.76 10.48
CA ILE A 291 -15.64 28.50 10.06
C ILE A 291 -15.32 29.54 8.98
N ASN A 292 -14.45 30.49 9.28
CA ASN A 292 -14.20 31.64 8.42
C ASN A 292 -12.71 31.90 8.21
N ASN A 293 -12.28 31.97 6.95
CA ASN A 293 -10.89 32.22 6.56
C ASN A 293 -9.94 31.31 7.36
N PHE A 294 -10.19 30.01 7.22
CA PHE A 294 -9.52 28.97 7.99
C PHE A 294 -8.61 28.15 7.07
N ASP A 295 -7.35 27.95 7.46
CA ASP A 295 -6.48 26.94 6.88
C ASP A 295 -6.07 25.95 7.98
N LEU A 296 -6.41 24.69 7.79
CA LEU A 296 -6.03 23.61 8.68
C LEU A 296 -5.13 22.62 7.93
N THR A 297 -3.93 22.43 8.45
CA THR A 297 -2.96 21.48 7.94
C THR A 297 -2.59 20.43 8.99
N GLY A 298 -2.93 19.17 8.72
CA GLY A 298 -2.66 18.02 9.57
C GLY A 298 -1.45 17.18 9.13
N PRO A 299 -0.95 16.29 10.00
CA PRO A 299 0.24 15.50 9.77
C PRO A 299 -0.04 14.25 8.96
N ASP A 300 1.04 13.71 8.40
CA ASP A 300 1.03 12.36 7.88
C ASP A 300 0.94 11.32 9.02
N GLY A 301 0.41 10.15 8.69
CA GLY A 301 0.53 8.97 9.52
C GLY A 301 2.00 8.59 9.70
N ARG A 302 2.34 8.05 10.88
CA ARG A 302 3.70 7.60 11.15
C ARG A 302 4.05 6.37 10.29
N PRO A 303 5.30 6.27 9.79
CA PRO A 303 5.78 5.03 9.20
C PRO A 303 5.70 3.84 10.16
N GLY A 304 5.43 2.65 9.63
CA GLY A 304 5.49 1.41 10.37
C GLY A 304 6.91 1.07 10.82
N THR A 305 7.03 0.29 11.89
CA THR A 305 8.34 -0.11 12.43
C THR A 305 9.06 -1.08 11.49
N ASP A 306 10.34 -0.86 11.25
CA ASP A 306 11.16 -1.81 10.50
C ASP A 306 11.53 -3.04 11.35
N ASP A 307 11.60 -4.20 10.70
CA ASP A 307 12.13 -5.45 11.25
C ASP A 307 13.20 -5.98 10.30
N VAL A 308 14.44 -5.54 10.53
CA VAL A 308 15.57 -5.75 9.63
C VAL A 308 16.68 -6.50 10.33
N ASN A 309 17.09 -7.63 9.75
CA ASN A 309 18.23 -8.44 10.19
C ASN A 309 18.12 -8.99 11.63
N GLN A 310 16.90 -9.19 12.14
CA GLN A 310 16.68 -9.68 13.52
C GLN A 310 16.45 -11.19 13.60
N GLY A 311 16.10 -11.86 12.49
CA GLY A 311 15.93 -13.31 12.46
C GLY A 311 15.39 -13.84 11.13
N CYS A 312 14.88 -15.07 11.15
CA CYS A 312 14.38 -15.75 9.94
C CYS A 312 12.90 -15.49 9.62
N ASN A 313 12.20 -14.76 10.48
CA ASN A 313 10.81 -14.39 10.29
C ASN A 313 10.65 -12.89 10.52
N ALA A 314 10.96 -12.09 9.49
CA ALA A 314 10.91 -10.64 9.55
C ALA A 314 9.50 -10.11 9.19
N ARG A 315 8.98 -9.16 9.98
CA ARG A 315 7.67 -8.52 9.75
C ARG A 315 7.72 -7.02 9.98
N GLY A 316 7.56 -6.27 8.90
CA GLY A 316 7.40 -4.82 8.97
C GLY A 316 6.07 -4.44 9.60
N GLY A 317 6.09 -3.39 10.44
CA GLY A 317 4.90 -2.83 11.06
C GLY A 317 4.03 -2.10 10.05
N ARG A 318 2.71 -2.05 10.28
CA ARG A 318 1.79 -1.25 9.46
C ARG A 318 2.01 0.25 9.69
N GLY A 319 2.00 1.03 8.61
CA GLY A 319 1.97 2.49 8.66
C GLY A 319 0.66 3.01 9.28
N GLU A 320 0.77 4.02 10.13
CA GLU A 320 -0.38 4.62 10.80
C GLU A 320 -1.21 5.46 9.82
N ASP A 321 -2.49 5.68 10.14
CA ASP A 321 -3.38 6.51 9.34
C ASP A 321 -3.12 8.00 9.63
N ALA A 322 -3.43 8.88 8.67
CA ALA A 322 -3.33 10.33 8.87
C ALA A 322 -4.43 10.88 9.81
N MET A 323 -4.40 12.19 10.05
CA MET A 323 -5.30 12.87 10.99
C MET A 323 -6.79 12.74 10.62
N ARG A 324 -7.63 12.76 11.66
CA ARG A 324 -9.08 12.89 11.53
C ARG A 324 -9.63 14.15 12.19
N MET A 325 -10.66 14.74 11.57
CA MET A 325 -11.36 15.91 12.11
C MET A 325 -12.85 15.62 12.32
N ASN A 326 -13.39 16.00 13.47
CA ASN A 326 -14.80 15.95 13.80
C ASN A 326 -15.32 17.36 14.10
N VAL A 327 -16.47 17.72 13.53
CA VAL A 327 -17.20 18.96 13.84
C VAL A 327 -18.66 18.63 14.15
N ASN A 328 -19.16 19.08 15.30
CA ASN A 328 -20.56 18.97 15.68
C ASN A 328 -21.06 20.32 16.23
N ALA A 329 -22.20 20.79 15.73
CA ALA A 329 -22.83 22.05 16.12
C ALA A 329 -24.33 22.04 15.79
N ALA A 330 -25.10 22.99 16.34
CA ALA A 330 -26.48 23.20 15.89
C ALA A 330 -26.52 23.73 14.45
N ASN A 331 -25.71 24.75 14.17
CA ASN A 331 -25.60 25.36 12.85
C ASN A 331 -24.13 25.35 12.41
N ILE A 332 -23.86 24.99 11.16
CA ILE A 332 -22.52 25.08 10.57
C ILE A 332 -22.57 26.04 9.38
N THR A 333 -21.72 27.06 9.39
CA THR A 333 -21.47 27.93 8.25
C THR A 333 -19.98 27.87 7.88
N ILE A 334 -19.69 27.56 6.62
CA ILE A 334 -18.31 27.54 6.07
C ILE A 334 -18.14 28.71 5.12
N ASN A 335 -17.13 29.53 5.36
CA ASN A 335 -16.73 30.65 4.51
C ASN A 335 -15.21 30.67 4.34
N ASN A 336 -14.72 30.18 3.19
CA ASN A 336 -13.29 30.09 2.85
C ASN A 336 -12.51 29.20 3.84
N PHE A 337 -12.59 27.89 3.63
CA PHE A 337 -11.90 26.89 4.42
C PHE A 337 -11.00 26.00 3.54
N THR A 338 -9.72 25.91 3.86
CA THR A 338 -8.80 24.91 3.31
C THR A 338 -8.49 23.85 4.35
N LEU A 339 -8.77 22.59 4.04
CA LEU A 339 -8.57 21.43 4.90
C LEU A 339 -7.56 20.46 4.29
N ARG A 340 -6.38 20.30 4.91
CA ARG A 340 -5.34 19.33 4.53
C ARG A 340 -5.19 18.27 5.59
N LEU A 341 -5.57 17.04 5.28
CA LEU A 341 -5.72 15.97 6.27
C LEU A 341 -4.47 15.08 6.46
N GLY A 342 -3.46 15.23 5.61
CA GLY A 342 -2.22 14.44 5.65
C GLY A 342 -2.33 13.09 4.94
N ASN A 343 -1.17 12.54 4.57
CA ASN A 343 -1.03 11.23 3.92
C ASN A 343 -1.00 10.09 4.94
N GLY A 344 -1.36 8.88 4.54
CA GLY A 344 -1.10 7.68 5.34
C GLY A 344 0.40 7.41 5.46
N GLY A 345 0.82 6.83 6.58
CA GLY A 345 2.22 6.46 6.82
C GLY A 345 2.64 5.25 5.99
N ASP A 346 3.91 5.21 5.59
CA ASP A 346 4.45 4.06 4.86
C ASP A 346 4.55 2.82 5.75
N GLY A 347 4.40 1.63 5.18
CA GLY A 347 4.64 0.37 5.88
C GLY A 347 6.13 0.14 6.16
N GLY A 348 6.42 -0.52 7.29
CA GLY A 348 7.79 -0.84 7.70
C GLY A 348 8.44 -1.91 6.82
N THR A 349 9.75 -1.83 6.67
CA THR A 349 10.58 -2.79 5.94
C THR A 349 10.76 -4.08 6.73
N ALA A 350 10.80 -5.22 6.04
CA ALA A 350 11.11 -6.53 6.60
C ALA A 350 12.33 -7.15 5.91
N GLU A 351 13.35 -7.54 6.67
CA GLU A 351 14.55 -8.21 6.14
C GLU A 351 15.01 -9.34 7.07
N THR A 352 15.17 -10.56 6.54
CA THR A 352 15.69 -11.69 7.34
C THR A 352 17.21 -11.70 7.42
N THR A 353 17.76 -12.41 8.39
CA THR A 353 19.19 -12.75 8.38
C THR A 353 19.54 -13.70 7.22
N GLN A 354 20.83 -13.78 6.87
CA GLN A 354 21.30 -14.64 5.78
C GLN A 354 21.41 -16.13 6.12
N ASP A 355 21.48 -16.51 7.40
CA ASP A 355 21.68 -17.89 7.84
C ASP A 355 20.38 -18.67 8.13
N CYS A 356 19.34 -18.38 7.35
CA CYS A 356 18.04 -19.01 7.56
C CYS A 356 17.90 -20.31 6.77
N GLU A 357 17.50 -21.38 7.45
CA GLU A 357 17.02 -22.57 6.76
C GLU A 357 15.76 -22.25 5.93
N HIS A 358 14.90 -21.38 6.46
CA HIS A 358 13.77 -20.78 5.75
C HIS A 358 13.67 -19.30 6.13
N GLY A 359 14.10 -18.40 5.26
CA GLY A 359 13.90 -16.96 5.43
C GLY A 359 12.51 -16.54 4.98
N ARG A 360 11.73 -15.91 5.85
CA ARG A 360 10.42 -15.34 5.54
C ARG A 360 10.36 -13.86 5.90
N ALA A 361 10.17 -12.99 4.92
CA ALA A 361 9.97 -11.56 5.11
C ALA A 361 8.59 -11.11 4.63
N THR A 362 7.89 -10.32 5.44
CA THR A 362 6.62 -9.70 5.06
C THR A 362 6.65 -8.21 5.39
N GLY A 363 6.64 -7.37 4.37
CA GLY A 363 6.63 -5.92 4.54
C GLY A 363 5.31 -5.43 5.14
N GLY A 364 5.36 -4.33 5.86
CA GLY A 364 4.17 -3.74 6.49
C GLY A 364 3.24 -3.08 5.47
N ASP A 365 1.94 -3.03 5.76
CA ASP A 365 1.00 -2.31 4.90
C ASP A 365 1.10 -0.79 5.13
N GLY A 366 0.81 0.00 4.09
CA GLY A 366 0.67 1.45 4.21
C GLY A 366 -0.63 1.87 4.91
N GLY A 367 -0.60 3.01 5.59
CA GLY A 367 -1.74 3.62 6.26
C GLY A 367 -2.68 4.35 5.30
N HIS A 368 -3.87 4.72 5.78
CA HIS A 368 -4.84 5.50 5.01
C HIS A 368 -4.57 7.02 5.15
N GLY A 369 -4.88 7.79 4.11
CA GLY A 369 -4.90 9.26 4.23
C GLY A 369 -5.98 9.73 5.20
N GLY A 370 -6.00 11.00 5.58
CA GLY A 370 -6.90 11.48 6.64
C GLY A 370 -8.38 11.59 6.25
N ASN A 371 -9.24 11.80 7.25
CA ASN A 371 -10.71 11.80 7.09
C ASN A 371 -11.36 12.92 7.91
N PHE A 372 -12.61 13.27 7.62
CA PHE A 372 -13.33 14.27 8.41
C PHE A 372 -14.82 13.98 8.46
N LYS A 373 -15.50 14.47 9.50
CA LYS A 373 -16.96 14.44 9.61
C LYS A 373 -17.46 15.76 10.18
N MET A 374 -18.50 16.33 9.58
CA MET A 374 -19.19 17.52 10.06
C MET A 374 -20.69 17.26 10.16
N VAL A 375 -21.27 17.50 11.33
CA VAL A 375 -22.70 17.26 11.62
C VAL A 375 -23.32 18.54 12.16
N ALA A 376 -24.41 18.98 11.52
CA ALA A 376 -25.24 20.07 11.99
C ALA A 376 -26.63 19.56 12.42
N GLY A 377 -27.17 20.11 13.51
CA GLY A 377 -28.52 19.83 14.00
C GLY A 377 -29.62 20.45 13.14
N ASP A 378 -29.45 21.73 12.79
CA ASP A 378 -30.50 22.59 12.24
C ASP A 378 -30.18 23.15 10.85
N LYS A 379 -28.95 23.63 10.62
CA LYS A 379 -28.56 24.29 9.36
C LYS A 379 -27.12 24.00 8.96
N PHE A 380 -26.88 23.80 7.67
CA PHE A 380 -25.53 23.67 7.10
C PHE A 380 -25.41 24.49 5.81
N ASP A 381 -24.61 25.56 5.85
CA ASP A 381 -24.34 26.42 4.71
C ASP A 381 -22.85 26.49 4.37
N ILE A 382 -22.55 26.48 3.08
CA ILE A 382 -21.20 26.71 2.55
C ILE A 382 -21.29 27.94 1.65
N VAL A 383 -20.90 29.10 2.18
CA VAL A 383 -21.09 30.40 1.53
C VAL A 383 -19.85 30.87 0.77
N GLY A 384 -18.67 30.40 1.16
CA GLY A 384 -17.38 30.66 0.50
C GLY A 384 -16.70 29.36 0.07
N SER A 385 -15.45 29.43 -0.40
CA SER A 385 -14.74 28.24 -0.89
C SER A 385 -14.54 27.20 0.21
N PHE A 386 -14.61 25.92 -0.15
CA PHE A 386 -14.23 24.83 0.74
C PHE A 386 -13.36 23.82 0.01
N ASP A 387 -12.05 23.93 0.19
CA ASP A 387 -11.03 23.12 -0.46
C ASP A 387 -10.55 22.00 0.47
N ILE A 388 -10.71 20.76 0.04
CA ILE A 388 -10.41 19.56 0.83
C ILE A 388 -9.30 18.76 0.14
N TYR A 389 -8.22 18.51 0.88
CA TYR A 389 -7.09 17.67 0.49
C TYR A 389 -7.08 16.42 1.40
N PRO A 390 -7.69 15.29 0.96
CA PRO A 390 -7.79 14.07 1.77
C PRO A 390 -6.45 13.36 2.06
N GLY A 391 -5.38 13.76 1.37
CA GLY A 391 -4.08 13.10 1.39
C GLY A 391 -4.05 11.79 0.60
N LYS A 392 -2.85 11.24 0.43
CA LYS A 392 -2.57 9.98 -0.25
C LYS A 392 -2.62 8.79 0.71
N GLY A 393 -2.82 7.59 0.18
CA GLY A 393 -2.49 6.37 0.92
C GLY A 393 -0.98 6.21 1.10
N GLY A 394 -0.53 5.64 2.21
CA GLY A 394 0.88 5.34 2.46
C GLY A 394 1.37 4.17 1.62
N ASN A 395 2.65 4.11 1.28
CA ASN A 395 3.20 3.00 0.52
C ASN A 395 3.32 1.74 1.38
N GLY A 396 3.31 0.57 0.77
CA GLY A 396 3.69 -0.66 1.47
C GLY A 396 5.19 -0.68 1.79
N GLY A 397 5.57 -1.45 2.81
CA GLY A 397 6.94 -1.69 3.21
C GLY A 397 7.61 -2.82 2.41
N LYS A 398 8.91 -2.68 2.15
CA LYS A 398 9.70 -3.64 1.36
C LYS A 398 9.90 -4.96 2.11
N ALA A 399 9.98 -6.08 1.39
CA ALA A 399 10.33 -7.38 1.96
C ALA A 399 11.59 -7.97 1.32
N ILE A 400 12.54 -8.43 2.14
CA ILE A 400 13.81 -9.04 1.72
C ILE A 400 14.02 -10.34 2.51
N ALA A 401 14.07 -11.48 1.83
CA ALA A 401 14.27 -12.78 2.46
C ALA A 401 15.53 -13.47 1.94
N HIS A 402 16.27 -14.09 2.85
CA HIS A 402 17.51 -14.81 2.56
C HIS A 402 17.45 -16.24 3.09
N GLY A 403 17.91 -17.17 2.29
CA GLY A 403 18.19 -18.55 2.68
C GLY A 403 19.70 -18.77 2.83
N ARG A 404 20.08 -19.58 3.81
CA ARG A 404 21.47 -19.90 4.09
C ARG A 404 22.12 -20.72 3.00
N THR A 405 23.41 -20.54 2.81
CA THR A 405 24.19 -21.45 1.97
C THR A 405 24.40 -22.78 2.71
N GLY A 406 24.21 -23.89 2.01
CA GLY A 406 24.48 -25.23 2.51
C GLY A 406 25.97 -25.47 2.67
N GLU A 407 26.34 -26.09 3.78
CA GLU A 407 27.71 -26.50 4.07
C GLU A 407 28.11 -27.73 3.24
N ASN A 408 29.38 -27.80 2.83
CA ASN A 408 29.93 -28.97 2.18
C ASN A 408 29.96 -30.16 3.14
N GLY A 409 29.70 -31.37 2.64
CA GLY A 409 29.57 -32.55 3.50
C GLY A 409 29.48 -33.88 2.77
N CYS A 410 29.03 -34.93 3.45
CA CYS A 410 28.71 -36.23 2.84
C CYS A 410 27.38 -36.77 3.41
N PRO A 411 26.23 -36.44 2.78
CA PRO A 411 26.08 -35.56 1.61
C PRO A 411 26.29 -34.07 1.95
N GLY A 412 26.48 -33.23 0.92
CA GLY A 412 26.43 -31.78 1.07
C GLY A 412 25.06 -31.31 1.59
N ARG A 413 25.04 -30.28 2.43
CA ARG A 413 23.81 -29.76 3.04
C ARG A 413 23.01 -28.96 2.02
N ASN A 414 21.69 -29.01 2.11
CA ASN A 414 20.83 -28.18 1.26
C ASN A 414 20.98 -26.70 1.62
N GLY A 415 20.84 -25.83 0.63
CA GLY A 415 20.63 -24.41 0.85
C GLY A 415 19.24 -24.13 1.41
N GLY A 416 19.12 -23.03 2.15
CA GLY A 416 17.87 -22.59 2.76
C GLY A 416 16.93 -21.91 1.76
N ASP A 417 15.64 -22.03 2.00
CA ASP A 417 14.61 -21.37 1.18
C ASP A 417 14.42 -19.90 1.59
N ALA A 418 13.91 -19.08 0.68
CA ALA A 418 13.54 -17.69 0.92
C ALA A 418 12.14 -17.37 0.40
N THR A 419 11.34 -16.67 1.20
CA THR A 419 10.00 -16.18 0.84
C THR A 419 9.86 -14.71 1.23
N ALA A 420 9.65 -13.83 0.25
CA ALA A 420 9.42 -12.41 0.46
C ALA A 420 8.05 -11.98 -0.06
N THR A 421 7.29 -11.26 0.75
CA THR A 421 6.00 -10.67 0.39
C THR A 421 6.01 -9.17 0.70
N GLY A 422 5.97 -8.34 -0.33
CA GLY A 422 5.92 -6.88 -0.18
C GLY A 422 4.61 -6.42 0.45
N GLY A 423 4.67 -5.37 1.25
CA GLY A 423 3.51 -4.78 1.90
C GLY A 423 2.53 -4.15 0.91
N ARG A 424 1.24 -4.12 1.26
CA ARG A 424 0.21 -3.48 0.44
C ARG A 424 0.28 -1.96 0.56
N GLY A 425 0.02 -1.25 -0.54
CA GLY A 425 -0.22 0.19 -0.49
C GLY A 425 -1.55 0.53 0.20
N GLY A 426 -1.56 1.60 0.98
CA GLY A 426 -2.75 2.09 1.69
C GLY A 426 -3.86 2.51 0.72
N ASP A 427 -5.08 2.10 1.01
CA ASP A 427 -6.25 2.45 0.20
C ASP A 427 -6.62 3.94 0.39
N ASN A 428 -7.27 4.51 -0.62
CA ASN A 428 -7.86 5.84 -0.59
C ASN A 428 -9.29 5.81 -1.19
N LYS A 429 -10.11 4.89 -0.67
CA LYS A 429 -11.49 4.68 -1.11
C LYS A 429 -12.43 5.65 -0.39
N LYS A 430 -12.58 6.85 -0.93
CA LYS A 430 -13.18 7.98 -0.21
C LYS A 430 -14.21 8.71 -1.06
N LEU A 431 -15.49 8.56 -0.72
CA LEU A 431 -16.58 9.33 -1.28
C LEU A 431 -17.12 10.31 -0.25
N LEU A 432 -17.27 11.57 -0.66
CA LEU A 432 -17.97 12.55 0.16
C LEU A 432 -19.45 12.20 0.24
N VAL A 433 -19.90 11.83 1.44
CA VAL A 433 -21.32 11.58 1.71
C VAL A 433 -21.97 12.85 2.24
N ILE A 434 -23.11 13.23 1.68
CA ILE A 434 -23.90 14.39 2.12
C ILE A 434 -25.30 13.92 2.53
N SER A 435 -25.76 14.32 3.70
CA SER A 435 -27.12 14.07 4.20
C SER A 435 -27.83 15.39 4.50
N GLY A 436 -29.14 15.45 4.26
CA GLY A 436 -29.96 16.64 4.44
C GLY A 436 -29.71 17.75 3.41
N THR A 437 -30.36 18.89 3.61
CA THR A 437 -30.17 20.09 2.78
C THR A 437 -28.90 20.81 3.24
N VAL A 438 -27.81 20.64 2.47
CA VAL A 438 -26.56 21.40 2.64
C VAL A 438 -26.50 22.40 1.50
N ASN A 439 -26.48 23.69 1.82
CA ASN A 439 -26.46 24.77 0.83
C ASN A 439 -25.03 25.06 0.36
N GLY A 440 -24.87 25.48 -0.90
CA GLY A 440 -23.57 25.87 -1.46
C GLY A 440 -22.60 24.73 -1.75
N ARG A 441 -23.12 23.54 -2.10
CA ARG A 441 -22.31 22.35 -2.44
C ARG A 441 -21.34 22.58 -3.60
N ASP A 442 -21.67 23.52 -4.48
CA ASP A 442 -20.83 23.87 -5.64
C ASP A 442 -19.56 24.62 -5.23
N ASN A 443 -19.50 25.12 -3.99
CA ASN A 443 -18.30 25.74 -3.41
C ASN A 443 -17.29 24.71 -2.86
N ILE A 444 -17.61 23.40 -2.92
CA ILE A 444 -16.74 22.33 -2.43
C ILE A 444 -15.81 21.85 -3.55
N THR A 445 -14.51 21.95 -3.30
CA THR A 445 -13.47 21.31 -4.13
C THR A 445 -12.83 20.18 -3.33
N ILE A 446 -12.85 18.96 -3.87
CA ILE A 446 -12.02 17.86 -3.35
C ILE A 446 -10.88 17.63 -4.34
N HIS A 447 -9.66 17.79 -3.83
CA HIS A 447 -8.44 17.56 -4.61
C HIS A 447 -8.17 16.07 -4.83
N GLU A 448 -7.20 15.77 -5.70
CA GLU A 448 -6.92 14.41 -6.18
C GLU A 448 -6.74 13.40 -5.03
N MET A 449 -7.35 12.23 -5.19
CA MET A 449 -7.20 11.10 -4.27
C MET A 449 -6.34 10.02 -4.90
N VAL A 450 -5.11 9.89 -4.39
CA VAL A 450 -4.14 8.89 -4.84
C VAL A 450 -3.97 7.83 -3.77
N ALA A 451 -3.99 6.56 -4.14
CA ALA A 451 -3.70 5.46 -3.23
C ALA A 451 -2.19 5.14 -3.17
N GLY A 452 -1.77 4.44 -2.12
CA GLY A 452 -0.37 4.10 -1.89
C GLY A 452 0.14 3.03 -2.84
N LYS A 453 1.45 3.03 -3.14
CA LYS A 453 2.07 1.98 -3.95
C LYS A 453 2.25 0.70 -3.13
N GLY A 454 2.09 -0.46 -3.77
CA GLY A 454 2.53 -1.73 -3.21
C GLY A 454 4.05 -1.85 -3.24
N ALA A 455 4.62 -2.57 -2.28
CA ALA A 455 6.05 -2.64 -2.10
C ALA A 455 6.73 -3.77 -2.87
N ASP A 456 8.01 -3.59 -3.15
CA ASP A 456 8.84 -4.63 -3.78
C ASP A 456 9.14 -5.80 -2.82
N ALA A 457 9.41 -6.97 -3.41
CA ALA A 457 9.77 -8.19 -2.69
C ALA A 457 11.01 -8.86 -3.31
N ASP A 458 12.04 -9.11 -2.51
CA ASP A 458 13.27 -9.79 -2.93
C ASP A 458 13.47 -11.06 -2.12
N ALA A 459 13.52 -12.22 -2.77
CA ALA A 459 13.78 -13.50 -2.13
C ALA A 459 15.02 -14.15 -2.75
N THR A 460 16.03 -14.42 -1.93
CA THR A 460 17.29 -15.06 -2.34
C THR A 460 17.47 -16.38 -1.59
N GLY A 461 17.26 -17.51 -2.26
CA GLY A 461 17.54 -18.85 -1.74
C GLY A 461 19.05 -19.12 -1.70
N GLY A 462 19.48 -19.97 -0.76
CA GLY A 462 20.89 -20.28 -0.60
C GLY A 462 21.35 -21.42 -1.49
N ASN A 463 22.62 -21.44 -1.87
CA ASN A 463 23.18 -22.54 -2.67
C ASN A 463 23.27 -23.84 -1.85
N GLY A 464 23.19 -24.99 -2.49
CA GLY A 464 23.52 -26.28 -1.88
C GLY A 464 25.02 -26.46 -1.70
N GLY A 465 25.42 -27.13 -0.62
CA GLY A 465 26.81 -27.47 -0.34
C GLY A 465 27.32 -28.62 -1.20
N ASP A 466 28.61 -28.64 -1.48
CA ASP A 466 29.24 -29.68 -2.30
C ASP A 466 29.42 -31.00 -1.52
N GLY A 467 29.37 -32.11 -2.24
CA GLY A 467 29.79 -33.42 -1.75
C GLY A 467 31.32 -33.48 -1.61
N THR A 468 31.82 -33.97 -0.47
CA THR A 468 33.25 -33.92 -0.13
C THR A 468 34.07 -35.15 -0.53
N GLY A 469 33.45 -36.22 -1.02
CA GLY A 469 34.15 -37.47 -1.37
C GLY A 469 33.35 -38.44 -2.23
N PRO A 470 33.87 -39.68 -2.44
CA PRO A 470 33.21 -40.69 -3.27
C PRO A 470 31.79 -40.99 -2.77
N LYS A 471 30.83 -41.13 -3.69
CA LYS A 471 29.39 -41.30 -3.38
C LYS A 471 28.72 -40.16 -2.60
N CYS A 472 29.42 -39.10 -2.24
CA CYS A 472 28.82 -37.98 -1.49
C CYS A 472 28.05 -37.08 -2.46
N ASN A 473 26.73 -37.08 -2.38
CA ASN A 473 25.92 -36.20 -3.22
C ASN A 473 26.08 -34.74 -2.82
N GLY A 474 25.94 -33.83 -3.78
CA GLY A 474 25.77 -32.41 -3.50
C GLY A 474 24.39 -32.11 -2.92
N GLY A 475 24.31 -31.07 -2.10
CA GLY A 475 23.07 -30.55 -1.52
C GLY A 475 22.22 -29.82 -2.56
N ASN A 476 20.91 -29.80 -2.39
CA ASN A 476 20.03 -29.05 -3.27
C ASN A 476 20.13 -27.54 -2.99
N GLY A 477 19.96 -26.73 -4.02
CA GLY A 477 19.77 -25.28 -3.88
C GLY A 477 18.41 -24.95 -3.26
N GLY A 478 18.38 -23.89 -2.47
CA GLY A 478 17.19 -23.37 -1.82
C GLY A 478 16.24 -22.68 -2.80
N LYS A 479 14.94 -22.80 -2.54
CA LYS A 479 13.87 -22.19 -3.33
C LYS A 479 13.75 -20.71 -3.00
N SER A 480 13.28 -19.93 -3.96
CA SER A 480 12.96 -18.51 -3.76
C SER A 480 11.55 -18.20 -4.24
N THR A 481 10.74 -17.60 -3.38
CA THR A 481 9.39 -17.12 -3.71
C THR A 481 9.28 -15.64 -3.39
N ALA A 482 8.97 -14.80 -4.38
CA ALA A 482 8.80 -13.36 -4.21
C ALA A 482 7.42 -12.92 -4.70
N THR A 483 6.68 -12.19 -3.86
CA THR A 483 5.37 -11.62 -4.22
C THR A 483 5.37 -10.12 -3.96
N GLY A 484 5.25 -9.34 -5.03
CA GLY A 484 5.13 -7.89 -4.91
C GLY A 484 3.83 -7.49 -4.21
N GLY A 485 3.87 -6.42 -3.44
CA GLY A 485 2.71 -5.87 -2.75
C GLY A 485 1.65 -5.35 -3.74
N LYS A 486 0.37 -5.49 -3.39
CA LYS A 486 -0.71 -4.88 -4.19
C LYS A 486 -0.69 -3.36 -4.00
N GLY A 487 -0.88 -2.61 -5.07
CA GLY A 487 -1.19 -1.17 -4.97
C GLY A 487 -2.52 -0.92 -4.25
N GLY A 488 -2.59 0.19 -3.51
CA GLY A 488 -3.83 0.61 -2.86
C GLY A 488 -4.88 1.02 -3.89
N ASP A 489 -6.15 0.79 -3.57
CA ASP A 489 -7.26 1.20 -4.43
C ASP A 489 -7.74 2.62 -4.06
N ALA A 490 -8.23 3.39 -5.04
CA ALA A 490 -8.84 4.69 -4.84
C ALA A 490 -10.26 4.74 -5.43
N SER A 491 -11.20 5.31 -4.69
CA SER A 491 -12.61 5.44 -5.13
C SER A 491 -13.08 6.88 -4.98
N CYS A 492 -13.70 7.43 -6.02
CA CYS A 492 -14.16 8.82 -6.09
C CYS A 492 -15.46 8.95 -6.92
N SER A 493 -16.34 9.90 -6.59
CA SER A 493 -17.61 10.11 -7.32
C SER A 493 -17.50 11.16 -8.40
N LYS A 494 -16.92 12.33 -8.09
CA LYS A 494 -16.88 13.51 -8.98
C LYS A 494 -15.48 14.05 -9.27
N PHE A 495 -14.45 13.52 -8.63
CA PHE A 495 -13.08 14.06 -8.67
C PHE A 495 -12.10 13.05 -9.26
N SER A 496 -10.86 13.46 -9.50
CA SER A 496 -9.84 12.54 -10.00
C SER A 496 -9.36 11.58 -8.91
N CYS A 497 -9.33 10.29 -9.21
CA CYS A 497 -8.71 9.31 -8.33
C CYS A 497 -7.92 8.23 -9.07
N THR A 498 -6.73 7.97 -8.55
CA THR A 498 -5.70 7.13 -9.18
C THR A 498 -5.31 6.01 -8.23
N GLY A 499 -5.40 4.77 -8.70
CA GLY A 499 -4.95 3.59 -7.96
C GLY A 499 -3.42 3.56 -7.84
N GLY A 500 -2.91 2.91 -6.80
CA GLY A 500 -1.47 2.75 -6.58
C GLY A 500 -0.86 1.67 -7.48
N ASN A 501 0.42 1.81 -7.82
CA ASN A 501 1.14 0.79 -8.57
C ASN A 501 1.37 -0.47 -7.72
N GLY A 502 1.41 -1.64 -8.36
CA GLY A 502 1.86 -2.87 -7.73
C GLY A 502 3.38 -2.92 -7.57
N GLY A 503 3.85 -3.67 -6.57
CA GLY A 503 5.27 -3.87 -6.30
C GLY A 503 5.93 -4.91 -7.20
N ASN A 504 7.24 -4.77 -7.39
CA ASN A 504 8.05 -5.64 -8.23
C ASN A 504 8.63 -6.81 -7.42
N PRO A 505 8.44 -8.07 -7.85
CA PRO A 505 9.09 -9.23 -7.24
C PRO A 505 10.42 -9.59 -7.91
N ALA A 506 11.37 -10.09 -7.11
CA ALA A 506 12.62 -10.69 -7.55
C ALA A 506 12.86 -12.01 -6.80
N ALA A 507 12.83 -13.15 -7.50
CA ALA A 507 13.09 -14.47 -6.94
C ALA A 507 14.41 -15.03 -7.49
N ARG A 508 15.42 -15.17 -6.63
CA ARG A 508 16.75 -15.70 -6.92
C ARG A 508 16.97 -17.01 -6.16
N PRO A 509 16.80 -18.18 -6.80
CA PRO A 509 16.98 -19.45 -6.11
C PRO A 509 18.47 -19.78 -5.99
N GLY A 510 18.79 -20.73 -5.11
CA GLY A 510 20.13 -21.28 -5.00
C GLY A 510 20.45 -22.31 -6.08
N ASN A 511 21.73 -22.41 -6.44
CA ASN A 511 22.23 -23.50 -7.28
C ASN A 511 22.40 -24.78 -6.45
N GLY A 512 22.32 -25.94 -7.09
CA GLY A 512 22.67 -27.22 -6.49
C GLY A 512 24.18 -27.36 -6.30
N GLY A 513 24.59 -27.98 -5.20
CA GLY A 513 25.98 -28.33 -4.93
C GLY A 513 26.46 -29.46 -5.82
N LYS A 514 27.77 -29.51 -6.08
CA LYS A 514 28.40 -30.56 -6.90
C LYS A 514 28.47 -31.88 -6.13
N GLY A 515 28.44 -32.98 -6.86
CA GLY A 515 28.74 -34.30 -6.32
C GLY A 515 30.24 -34.48 -6.03
N GLY A 516 30.56 -35.18 -4.95
CA GLY A 516 31.94 -35.45 -4.56
C GLY A 516 32.64 -36.41 -5.52
N THR A 517 33.93 -36.17 -5.74
CA THR A 517 34.73 -36.97 -6.69
C THR A 517 35.08 -38.34 -6.10
N GLY A 518 34.87 -39.36 -6.92
CA GLY A 518 35.26 -40.75 -6.69
C GLY A 518 36.69 -41.05 -7.11
N THR A 519 36.96 -42.31 -7.47
CA THR A 519 38.26 -42.77 -7.96
C THR A 519 38.05 -43.78 -9.08
N ALA A 520 39.12 -44.35 -9.61
CA ALA A 520 39.05 -45.38 -10.65
C ALA A 520 38.38 -46.70 -10.19
N VAL A 521 38.13 -46.85 -8.88
CA VAL A 521 37.42 -47.99 -8.27
C VAL A 521 36.27 -47.57 -7.36
N LYS A 522 36.03 -46.26 -7.19
CA LYS A 522 34.92 -45.73 -6.37
C LYS A 522 34.06 -44.78 -7.21
N PRO A 523 32.73 -44.87 -7.15
CA PRO A 523 31.86 -43.99 -7.93
C PRO A 523 31.85 -42.56 -7.40
N GLY A 524 31.48 -41.63 -8.27
CA GLY A 524 31.25 -40.23 -7.90
C GLY A 524 29.88 -40.04 -7.23
N GLY A 525 29.72 -38.94 -6.51
CA GLY A 525 28.42 -38.52 -5.98
C GLY A 525 27.58 -37.79 -7.03
N ASN A 526 26.25 -37.83 -6.91
CA ASN A 526 25.37 -37.07 -7.79
C ASN A 526 25.40 -35.58 -7.42
N GLY A 527 25.22 -34.71 -8.41
CA GLY A 527 24.98 -33.29 -8.18
C GLY A 527 23.61 -33.03 -7.55
N GLY A 528 23.53 -31.99 -6.72
CA GLY A 528 22.30 -31.50 -6.13
C GLY A 528 21.42 -30.78 -7.15
N LYS A 529 20.10 -30.76 -6.93
CA LYS A 529 19.17 -30.03 -7.80
C LYS A 529 19.29 -28.53 -7.56
N GLY A 530 19.07 -27.73 -8.59
CA GLY A 530 18.87 -26.29 -8.43
C GLY A 530 17.54 -25.97 -7.74
N GLY A 531 17.49 -24.83 -7.06
CA GLY A 531 16.29 -24.35 -6.39
C GLY A 531 15.26 -23.78 -7.36
N ASN A 532 13.98 -23.86 -7.01
CA ASN A 532 12.90 -23.31 -7.82
C ASN A 532 12.73 -21.80 -7.57
N ALA A 533 12.43 -21.05 -8.63
CA ALA A 533 12.06 -19.64 -8.56
C ALA A 533 10.57 -19.45 -8.84
N SER A 534 9.90 -18.64 -8.02
CA SER A 534 8.53 -18.19 -8.29
C SER A 534 8.40 -16.71 -7.94
N ALA A 535 7.96 -15.91 -8.92
CA ALA A 535 7.79 -14.47 -8.76
C ALA A 535 6.38 -14.06 -9.19
N THR A 536 5.63 -13.43 -8.28
CA THR A 536 4.26 -12.94 -8.55
C THR A 536 4.24 -11.42 -8.46
N ALA A 537 3.96 -10.76 -9.60
CA ALA A 537 3.85 -9.32 -9.65
C ALA A 537 2.76 -8.79 -8.72
N GLY A 538 3.02 -7.67 -8.06
CA GLY A 538 2.00 -6.94 -7.34
C GLY A 538 0.90 -6.47 -8.29
N LYS A 539 -0.35 -6.69 -7.93
CA LYS A 539 -1.47 -6.18 -8.73
C LYS A 539 -1.56 -4.67 -8.59
N ALA A 540 -1.95 -4.01 -9.68
CA ALA A 540 -2.35 -2.61 -9.64
C ALA A 540 -3.53 -2.40 -8.67
N GLY A 541 -3.52 -1.24 -8.02
CA GLY A 541 -4.70 -0.70 -7.37
C GLY A 541 -5.68 -0.13 -8.39
N THR A 542 -6.98 -0.18 -8.08
CA THR A 542 -8.01 0.37 -8.95
C THR A 542 -8.25 1.84 -8.69
N GLY A 543 -8.61 2.61 -9.72
CA GLY A 543 -9.02 4.01 -9.60
C GLY A 543 -10.06 4.36 -10.64
N LYS A 544 -10.96 5.31 -10.34
CA LYS A 544 -11.97 5.75 -11.33
C LYS A 544 -11.34 6.48 -12.51
N THR A 545 -10.32 7.30 -12.26
CA THR A 545 -9.65 8.09 -13.31
C THR A 545 -8.57 7.27 -13.99
N ALA A 546 -7.74 6.60 -13.21
CA ALA A 546 -6.74 5.67 -13.71
C ALA A 546 -6.48 4.56 -12.68
N ASN A 547 -6.28 3.35 -13.19
CA ASN A 547 -5.70 2.28 -12.39
C ASN A 547 -4.20 2.54 -12.23
N GLY A 548 -3.60 1.99 -11.18
CA GLY A 548 -2.16 1.88 -11.11
C GLY A 548 -1.61 0.93 -12.17
N GLU A 549 -0.29 0.89 -12.29
CA GLU A 549 0.39 -0.10 -13.11
C GLU A 549 0.66 -1.37 -12.29
N PRO A 550 0.47 -2.58 -12.85
CA PRO A 550 0.95 -3.80 -12.22
C PRO A 550 2.48 -3.77 -12.05
N GLY A 551 2.97 -4.46 -11.04
CA GLY A 551 4.40 -4.67 -10.88
C GLY A 551 4.99 -5.50 -12.02
N ASN A 552 6.30 -5.40 -12.20
CA ASN A 552 7.06 -6.17 -13.17
C ASN A 552 7.89 -7.24 -12.46
N VAL A 553 7.83 -8.49 -12.96
CA VAL A 553 8.72 -9.55 -12.49
C VAL A 553 10.14 -9.24 -12.96
N ILE A 554 11.04 -9.01 -12.01
CA ILE A 554 12.44 -8.61 -12.31
C ILE A 554 13.30 -9.84 -12.61
N ILE A 555 13.13 -10.92 -11.85
CA ILE A 555 13.86 -12.18 -12.03
C ILE A 555 13.03 -13.37 -11.51
N GLU A 556 13.04 -14.45 -12.29
CA GLU A 556 12.38 -15.73 -11.98
C GLU A 556 13.15 -16.92 -12.59
N LYS A 557 14.46 -16.80 -12.89
CA LYS A 557 15.24 -17.93 -13.46
C LYS A 557 15.45 -19.01 -12.40
N GLY A 558 15.23 -20.27 -12.76
CA GLY A 558 15.52 -21.42 -11.89
C GLY A 558 17.00 -21.57 -11.59
N GLY A 559 17.33 -22.14 -10.42
CA GLY A 559 18.71 -22.39 -10.02
C GLY A 559 19.32 -23.50 -10.86
N ASN A 560 20.62 -23.41 -11.15
CA ASN A 560 21.29 -24.47 -11.91
C ASN A 560 21.49 -25.71 -11.04
N GLY A 561 21.42 -26.89 -11.66
CA GLY A 561 21.81 -28.15 -11.02
C GLY A 561 23.32 -28.23 -10.85
N GLY A 562 23.77 -28.89 -9.77
CA GLY A 562 25.17 -29.17 -9.55
C GLY A 562 25.67 -30.29 -10.46
N ASN A 563 26.95 -30.27 -10.82
CA ASN A 563 27.54 -31.35 -11.62
C ASN A 563 27.70 -32.63 -10.79
N GLY A 564 27.62 -33.78 -11.44
CA GLY A 564 28.01 -35.05 -10.84
C GLY A 564 29.53 -35.13 -10.64
N GLY A 565 29.96 -35.87 -9.63
CA GLY A 565 31.38 -36.15 -9.39
C GLY A 565 31.91 -37.24 -10.32
N ASP A 566 33.18 -37.15 -10.70
CA ASP A 566 33.85 -38.18 -11.52
C ASP A 566 34.00 -39.49 -10.72
N GLY A 567 34.07 -40.65 -11.38
CA GLY A 567 34.31 -41.93 -10.68
C GLY A 567 34.07 -43.17 -11.53
N CYS A 568 34.38 -44.35 -10.99
CA CYS A 568 34.00 -45.63 -11.59
C CYS A 568 32.52 -45.92 -11.28
N GLY A 569 31.66 -45.50 -12.22
CA GLY A 569 30.28 -45.11 -11.95
C GLY A 569 30.22 -43.59 -11.70
N PRO A 570 30.26 -42.75 -12.75
CA PRO A 570 30.20 -41.31 -12.59
C PRO A 570 28.88 -40.89 -11.95
N GLY A 571 28.94 -39.85 -11.12
CA GLY A 571 27.75 -39.23 -10.56
C GLY A 571 26.93 -38.56 -11.65
N LYS A 572 25.61 -38.60 -11.51
CA LYS A 572 24.71 -37.86 -12.41
C LYS A 572 24.68 -36.38 -12.06
N GLY A 573 24.54 -35.54 -13.07
CA GLY A 573 24.24 -34.13 -12.91
C GLY A 573 22.89 -33.92 -12.22
N GLY A 574 22.82 -32.91 -11.37
CA GLY A 574 21.59 -32.45 -10.75
C GLY A 574 20.69 -31.78 -11.78
N LYS A 575 19.37 -31.92 -11.62
CA LYS A 575 18.42 -31.18 -12.47
C LYS A 575 18.45 -29.69 -12.13
N GLY A 576 18.28 -28.83 -13.14
CA GLY A 576 17.95 -27.43 -12.91
C GLY A 576 16.62 -27.28 -12.18
N GLY A 577 16.50 -26.22 -11.38
CA GLY A 577 15.27 -25.85 -10.72
C GLY A 577 14.29 -25.20 -11.69
N SER A 578 13.00 -25.26 -11.37
CA SER A 578 11.97 -24.66 -12.21
C SER A 578 11.99 -23.13 -12.13
N GLY A 579 11.74 -22.46 -13.26
CA GLY A 579 11.66 -21.00 -13.36
C GLY A 579 11.30 -20.51 -14.77
N LYS A 580 11.47 -19.22 -15.04
CA LYS A 580 11.29 -18.61 -16.36
C LYS A 580 12.57 -17.88 -16.80
N PRO A 581 13.50 -18.57 -17.51
CA PRO A 581 13.49 -20.00 -17.85
C PRO A 581 13.89 -20.89 -16.66
N ASP A 582 13.76 -22.21 -16.84
CA ASP A 582 14.33 -23.20 -15.93
C ASP A 582 15.84 -23.05 -15.82
N GLY A 583 16.38 -23.52 -14.70
CA GLY A 583 17.82 -23.64 -14.51
C GLY A 583 18.44 -24.70 -15.42
N GLU A 584 19.72 -24.55 -15.70
CA GLU A 584 20.46 -25.55 -16.47
C GLU A 584 20.70 -26.80 -15.63
N ALA A 585 20.62 -27.97 -16.24
CA ALA A 585 21.04 -29.21 -15.59
C ALA A 585 22.56 -29.24 -15.45
N GLY A 586 23.04 -29.83 -14.36
CA GLY A 586 24.45 -30.12 -14.18
C GLY A 586 24.92 -31.19 -15.16
N ALA A 587 26.21 -31.15 -15.48
CA ALA A 587 26.84 -32.22 -16.27
C ALA A 587 27.02 -33.48 -15.43
N ASP A 588 26.95 -34.65 -16.06
CA ASP A 588 27.40 -35.91 -15.46
C ASP A 588 28.92 -35.89 -15.23
N GLY A 589 29.37 -36.64 -14.22
CA GLY A 589 30.78 -36.85 -13.96
C GLY A 589 31.45 -37.70 -15.06
N LYS A 590 32.77 -37.70 -15.09
CA LYS A 590 33.58 -38.51 -16.00
C LYS A 590 33.73 -39.94 -15.47
N ASN A 591 33.64 -40.93 -16.36
CA ASN A 591 33.90 -42.32 -16.00
C ASN A 591 35.42 -42.55 -15.83
N LEU A 592 35.82 -43.06 -14.66
CA LEU A 592 37.21 -43.34 -14.31
C LEU A 592 37.54 -44.84 -14.22
N CYS A 593 36.60 -45.75 -14.53
CA CYS A 593 36.82 -47.18 -14.35
C CYS A 593 38.09 -47.68 -15.06
N ILE A 594 38.92 -48.43 -14.34
CA ILE A 594 40.02 -49.19 -14.94
C ILE A 594 39.44 -50.46 -15.54
N VAL A 595 39.55 -50.62 -16.86
CA VAL A 595 39.26 -51.88 -17.53
C VAL A 595 40.41 -52.83 -17.19
N VAL A 596 40.21 -53.77 -16.27
CA VAL A 596 41.16 -54.87 -16.06
C VAL A 596 41.01 -55.80 -17.25
N ARG A 597 41.94 -55.75 -18.21
CA ARG A 597 42.13 -56.86 -19.16
C ARG A 597 42.74 -58.02 -18.37
N GLU A 598 41.94 -59.06 -18.10
CA GLU A 598 42.53 -60.37 -17.80
C GLU A 598 42.97 -61.01 -19.12
N GLU A 599 44.26 -61.34 -19.20
CA GLU A 599 44.83 -62.09 -20.31
C GLU A 599 44.39 -63.56 -20.25
N GLY A 600 43.78 -64.04 -21.34
CA GLY A 600 43.96 -65.40 -21.84
C GLY A 600 43.02 -66.50 -21.32
N THR A 601 42.11 -66.96 -22.17
CA THR A 601 42.22 -68.29 -22.82
C THR A 601 41.15 -68.44 -23.91
N SER A 602 41.63 -68.76 -25.12
CA SER A 602 40.81 -69.05 -26.28
C SER A 602 40.34 -70.51 -26.27
N VAL A 603 39.06 -70.75 -26.55
CA VAL A 603 38.61 -71.92 -27.31
C VAL A 603 37.44 -71.49 -28.20
N ALA A 604 37.58 -71.73 -29.50
CA ALA A 604 36.60 -71.42 -30.53
C ALA A 604 35.45 -72.44 -30.58
N PRO A 605 34.21 -72.03 -30.89
CA PRO A 605 33.17 -72.89 -31.47
C PRO A 605 33.11 -72.77 -33.02
N PRO A 606 32.40 -73.70 -33.71
CA PRO A 606 32.40 -73.88 -35.17
C PRO A 606 31.42 -72.93 -35.91
N PRO A 607 31.38 -72.95 -37.26
CA PRO A 607 30.89 -71.85 -38.08
C PRO A 607 29.36 -71.81 -38.27
N ASP A 608 28.93 -70.61 -38.65
CA ASP A 608 27.58 -70.07 -38.88
C ASP A 608 26.57 -71.01 -39.56
N GLU A 609 25.37 -71.07 -38.96
CA GLU A 609 24.11 -71.21 -39.68
C GLU A 609 23.42 -69.83 -39.73
N GLU A 610 23.04 -69.40 -40.93
CA GLU A 610 22.31 -68.17 -41.21
C GLU A 610 20.94 -68.16 -40.50
N GLU A 611 20.67 -67.14 -39.68
CA GLU A 611 19.32 -66.76 -39.24
C GLU A 611 19.01 -65.31 -39.69
N PRO A 612 17.76 -65.01 -40.08
CA PRO A 612 17.41 -63.82 -40.83
C PRO A 612 17.36 -62.56 -39.96
N GLU A 613 17.89 -61.45 -40.49
CA GLU A 613 17.63 -60.12 -39.95
C GLU A 613 16.12 -59.84 -39.92
N THR A 614 15.54 -59.80 -38.72
CA THR A 614 14.25 -59.16 -38.49
C THR A 614 14.50 -57.78 -37.91
N THR A 615 14.35 -56.76 -38.75
CA THR A 615 14.20 -55.38 -38.30
C THR A 615 13.09 -55.31 -37.23
N PRO A 616 13.37 -54.83 -36.00
CA PRO A 616 12.32 -54.65 -35.00
C PRO A 616 11.34 -53.59 -35.50
N THR A 617 10.07 -53.97 -35.62
CA THR A 617 8.99 -53.04 -35.93
C THR A 617 8.93 -51.96 -34.84
N PRO A 618 8.94 -50.67 -35.17
CA PRO A 618 8.94 -49.60 -34.17
C PRO A 618 7.66 -49.64 -33.32
N ASP A 619 7.82 -49.58 -32.00
CA ASP A 619 6.72 -49.60 -31.03
C ASP A 619 5.71 -48.46 -31.28
N PRO A 620 4.40 -48.69 -31.02
CA PRO A 620 3.39 -47.66 -31.19
C PRO A 620 3.53 -46.53 -30.16
N GLU A 621 3.66 -45.28 -30.62
CA GLU A 621 3.72 -44.09 -29.78
C GLU A 621 2.43 -43.27 -29.89
N PHE A 622 1.90 -42.81 -28.75
CA PHE A 622 0.65 -42.07 -28.66
C PHE A 622 0.81 -40.76 -27.88
N ALA A 623 0.07 -39.72 -28.26
CA ALA A 623 0.00 -38.43 -27.58
C ALA A 623 -1.43 -37.88 -27.57
N VAL A 624 -1.71 -36.95 -26.65
CA VAL A 624 -2.95 -36.17 -26.62
C VAL A 624 -2.63 -34.70 -26.87
N THR A 625 -3.40 -34.03 -27.72
CA THR A 625 -3.13 -32.64 -28.12
C THR A 625 -3.24 -31.64 -26.97
N GLN A 626 -4.05 -31.95 -25.96
CA GLN A 626 -4.25 -31.10 -24.80
C GLN A 626 -4.63 -31.95 -23.58
N SER A 627 -3.92 -31.75 -22.48
CA SER A 627 -4.13 -32.47 -21.22
C SER A 627 -4.62 -31.58 -20.08
N ASN A 628 -4.69 -30.26 -20.26
CA ASN A 628 -5.15 -29.33 -19.24
C ASN A 628 -6.28 -28.45 -19.79
N PHE A 629 -7.40 -28.43 -19.09
CA PHE A 629 -8.60 -27.70 -19.46
C PHE A 629 -9.03 -26.78 -18.32
N SER A 630 -9.43 -25.56 -18.65
CA SER A 630 -9.97 -24.61 -17.68
C SER A 630 -11.22 -23.93 -18.19
N PHE A 631 -12.24 -23.78 -17.35
CA PHE A 631 -13.45 -23.04 -17.70
C PHE A 631 -13.96 -22.18 -16.54
N VAL A 632 -14.72 -21.14 -16.86
CA VAL A 632 -15.46 -20.33 -15.89
C VAL A 632 -16.94 -20.41 -16.26
N HIS A 633 -17.79 -20.67 -15.28
CA HIS A 633 -19.24 -20.73 -15.44
C HIS A 633 -19.91 -19.77 -14.47
N ASN A 634 -20.61 -18.77 -15.01
CA ASN A 634 -21.34 -17.79 -14.22
C ASN A 634 -22.83 -18.17 -14.18
N ILE A 635 -23.33 -18.50 -12.99
CA ILE A 635 -24.72 -18.96 -12.80
C ILE A 635 -25.69 -17.88 -13.29
N GLY A 636 -26.67 -18.29 -14.12
CA GLY A 636 -27.67 -17.40 -14.72
C GLY A 636 -27.20 -16.54 -15.90
N SER A 637 -25.94 -16.69 -16.35
CA SER A 637 -25.42 -15.95 -17.51
C SER A 637 -24.60 -16.76 -18.50
N THR A 638 -24.04 -17.91 -18.10
CA THR A 638 -23.36 -18.85 -19.01
C THR A 638 -24.33 -19.95 -19.44
N SER A 639 -24.33 -20.33 -20.72
CA SER A 639 -25.24 -21.36 -21.26
C SER A 639 -24.94 -22.75 -20.68
N CYS A 640 -25.97 -23.58 -20.51
CA CYS A 640 -25.85 -24.95 -20.01
C CYS A 640 -26.47 -25.96 -20.99
N PRO A 641 -25.76 -27.05 -21.38
CA PRO A 641 -24.36 -27.38 -21.03
C PRO A 641 -23.34 -26.41 -21.67
N GLN A 642 -22.18 -26.25 -21.04
CA GLN A 642 -21.07 -25.42 -21.54
C GLN A 642 -19.95 -26.31 -22.09
N SER A 643 -19.43 -26.00 -23.28
CA SER A 643 -18.22 -26.65 -23.80
C SER A 643 -16.98 -26.21 -23.00
N ILE A 644 -16.20 -27.16 -22.50
CA ILE A 644 -14.94 -26.92 -21.78
C ILE A 644 -13.77 -26.88 -22.75
N GLY A 645 -13.78 -27.74 -23.77
CA GLY A 645 -12.72 -27.83 -24.78
C GLY A 645 -12.74 -29.17 -25.52
N THR A 646 -11.88 -29.30 -26.52
CA THR A 646 -11.72 -30.53 -27.30
C THR A 646 -10.30 -31.09 -27.19
N PHE A 647 -10.14 -32.39 -27.37
CA PHE A 647 -8.86 -33.07 -27.45
C PHE A 647 -8.84 -34.02 -28.65
N ARG A 648 -7.64 -34.38 -29.12
CA ARG A 648 -7.44 -35.46 -30.08
C ARG A 648 -6.36 -36.40 -29.56
N VAL A 649 -6.52 -37.68 -29.86
CA VAL A 649 -5.49 -38.69 -29.61
C VAL A 649 -4.80 -38.97 -30.94
N THR A 650 -3.49 -38.72 -30.97
CA THR A 650 -2.65 -38.95 -32.15
C THR A 650 -1.65 -40.07 -31.87
N GLY A 651 -1.29 -40.86 -32.87
CA GLY A 651 -0.25 -41.87 -32.73
C GLY A 651 0.45 -42.24 -34.04
N THR A 652 1.64 -42.79 -33.90
CA THR A 652 2.45 -43.36 -35.00
C THR A 652 2.57 -44.87 -34.81
N ASN A 653 2.65 -45.63 -35.91
CA ASN A 653 2.60 -47.11 -35.91
C ASN A 653 1.37 -47.70 -35.20
N VAL A 654 0.23 -47.01 -35.31
CA VAL A 654 -1.03 -47.37 -34.62
C VAL A 654 -1.56 -48.71 -35.16
N PRO A 655 -1.84 -49.71 -34.30
CA PRO A 655 -2.46 -50.96 -34.73
C PRO A 655 -3.80 -50.72 -35.44
N SER A 656 -4.03 -51.41 -36.56
CA SER A 656 -5.27 -51.26 -37.33
C SER A 656 -6.50 -51.53 -36.47
N GLY A 657 -7.39 -50.55 -36.36
CA GLY A 657 -8.61 -50.63 -35.56
C GLY A 657 -8.47 -50.20 -34.09
N ALA A 658 -7.33 -49.64 -33.68
CA ALA A 658 -7.18 -49.06 -32.34
C ALA A 658 -8.08 -47.83 -32.12
N ARG A 659 -8.70 -47.76 -30.94
CA ARG A 659 -9.67 -46.71 -30.56
C ARG A 659 -9.30 -46.10 -29.23
N TRP A 660 -9.68 -44.85 -29.02
CA TRP A 660 -9.60 -44.22 -27.71
C TRP A 660 -10.97 -44.20 -27.04
N GLU A 661 -10.98 -44.35 -25.72
CA GLU A 661 -12.16 -44.23 -24.86
C GLU A 661 -11.87 -43.20 -23.78
N ALA A 662 -12.80 -42.28 -23.54
CA ALA A 662 -12.68 -41.27 -22.51
C ALA A 662 -13.76 -41.46 -21.44
N SER A 663 -13.34 -41.42 -20.18
CA SER A 663 -14.23 -41.59 -19.03
C SER A 663 -13.95 -40.49 -18.01
N ALA A 664 -15.01 -39.73 -17.69
CA ALA A 664 -15.05 -38.88 -16.52
C ALA A 664 -15.31 -39.72 -15.26
N PRO A 665 -14.81 -39.31 -14.08
CA PRO A 665 -15.07 -40.02 -12.83
C PRO A 665 -16.58 -40.10 -12.54
N PRO A 666 -17.13 -41.28 -12.17
CA PRO A 666 -18.57 -41.44 -11.91
C PRO A 666 -19.10 -40.55 -10.78
N SER A 667 -18.22 -40.07 -9.89
CA SER A 667 -18.55 -39.15 -8.79
C SER A 667 -18.78 -37.71 -9.24
N GLU A 668 -18.46 -37.35 -10.48
CA GLU A 668 -18.46 -35.97 -10.98
C GLU A 668 -19.57 -35.76 -12.03
N SER A 669 -20.82 -35.72 -11.58
CA SER A 669 -22.00 -35.53 -12.45
C SER A 669 -21.96 -34.26 -13.30
N TRP A 670 -21.16 -33.27 -12.90
CA TRP A 670 -21.00 -31.99 -13.58
C TRP A 670 -20.13 -32.06 -14.84
N LEU A 671 -19.39 -33.15 -15.07
CA LEU A 671 -18.47 -33.33 -16.20
C LEU A 671 -18.96 -34.43 -17.13
N ASN A 672 -19.04 -34.13 -18.43
CA ASN A 672 -19.33 -35.10 -19.47
C ASN A 672 -18.25 -35.09 -20.56
N SER A 673 -17.98 -36.26 -21.14
CA SER A 673 -17.00 -36.44 -22.20
C SER A 673 -17.57 -37.28 -23.35
N THR A 674 -17.12 -37.02 -24.58
CA THR A 674 -17.35 -37.95 -25.70
C THR A 674 -16.81 -39.33 -25.33
N PRO A 675 -17.59 -40.41 -25.45
CA PRO A 675 -17.24 -41.71 -24.85
C PRO A 675 -16.09 -42.42 -25.57
N SER A 676 -16.00 -42.33 -26.90
CA SER A 676 -14.93 -42.97 -27.69
C SER A 676 -14.78 -42.38 -29.09
N GLY A 677 -13.66 -42.70 -29.75
CA GLY A 677 -13.36 -42.34 -31.14
C GLY A 677 -12.18 -43.13 -31.70
N ASN A 678 -11.94 -43.00 -33.00
CA ASN A 678 -10.77 -43.57 -33.67
C ASN A 678 -9.52 -42.70 -33.43
N VAL A 679 -8.37 -43.34 -33.22
CA VAL A 679 -7.08 -42.65 -33.08
C VAL A 679 -6.72 -41.98 -34.41
N ASN A 680 -6.16 -40.76 -34.37
CA ASN A 680 -5.84 -39.88 -35.51
C ASN A 680 -7.04 -39.24 -36.25
N ASP A 681 -8.22 -39.86 -36.25
CA ASP A 681 -9.36 -39.40 -37.04
C ASP A 681 -10.40 -38.61 -36.22
N ASP A 682 -10.73 -39.07 -35.01
CA ASP A 682 -11.80 -38.50 -34.19
C ASP A 682 -11.28 -37.67 -33.01
N GLY A 683 -11.92 -36.53 -32.75
CA GLY A 683 -11.69 -35.71 -31.57
C GLY A 683 -12.73 -35.92 -30.48
N GLY A 684 -12.31 -35.85 -29.22
CA GLY A 684 -13.20 -35.85 -28.07
C GLY A 684 -13.53 -34.45 -27.59
N GLN A 685 -14.70 -34.27 -26.98
CA GLN A 685 -15.14 -33.02 -26.38
C GLN A 685 -15.43 -33.21 -24.89
N LEU A 686 -15.02 -32.24 -24.08
CA LEU A 686 -15.39 -32.13 -22.67
C LEU A 686 -16.45 -31.04 -22.52
N SER A 687 -17.48 -31.31 -21.74
CA SER A 687 -18.55 -30.36 -21.45
C SER A 687 -18.94 -30.37 -19.97
N PHE A 688 -19.27 -29.19 -19.48
CA PHE A 688 -19.84 -28.95 -18.17
C PHE A 688 -21.37 -29.07 -18.27
N THR A 689 -21.97 -29.98 -17.52
CA THR A 689 -23.42 -30.31 -17.58
C THR A 689 -24.28 -29.49 -16.62
N CYS A 690 -23.64 -28.67 -15.78
CA CYS A 690 -24.25 -27.89 -14.69
C CYS A 690 -24.98 -28.72 -13.62
N GLN A 691 -24.80 -30.05 -13.61
CA GLN A 691 -25.27 -30.90 -12.53
C GLN A 691 -24.32 -30.80 -11.34
N LEU A 692 -24.44 -29.68 -10.61
CA LEU A 692 -23.74 -29.42 -9.36
C LEU A 692 -24.54 -29.96 -8.17
N GLN A 693 -23.83 -30.42 -7.14
CA GLN A 693 -24.46 -30.76 -5.86
C GLN A 693 -25.01 -29.50 -5.16
N GLU A 694 -24.31 -28.37 -5.28
CA GLU A 694 -24.69 -27.06 -4.73
C GLU A 694 -24.38 -25.92 -5.71
N TYR A 695 -25.27 -24.91 -5.78
CA TYR A 695 -25.16 -23.75 -6.67
C TYR A 695 -24.50 -22.54 -5.96
N VAL A 696 -23.25 -22.71 -5.55
CA VAL A 696 -22.45 -21.67 -4.87
C VAL A 696 -21.18 -21.32 -5.65
N THR A 697 -20.53 -20.20 -5.30
CA THR A 697 -19.21 -19.87 -5.86
C THR A 697 -18.19 -20.89 -5.37
N GLN A 698 -17.65 -21.69 -6.28
CA GLN A 698 -16.75 -22.79 -5.95
C GLN A 698 -15.76 -23.07 -7.08
N ALA A 699 -14.58 -23.59 -6.71
CA ALA A 699 -13.61 -24.12 -7.65
C ALA A 699 -13.83 -25.63 -7.80
N LEU A 700 -13.90 -26.09 -9.05
CA LEU A 700 -13.97 -27.50 -9.39
C LEU A 700 -12.60 -27.94 -9.92
N SER A 701 -12.14 -29.12 -9.52
CA SER A 701 -10.90 -29.69 -10.03
C SER A 701 -11.03 -31.19 -10.07
N THR A 702 -10.94 -31.77 -11.26
CA THR A 702 -11.02 -33.23 -11.44
C THR A 702 -10.14 -33.68 -12.59
N ALA A 703 -10.02 -35.00 -12.76
CA ALA A 703 -9.25 -35.60 -13.83
C ALA A 703 -10.06 -36.65 -14.59
N ALA A 704 -10.18 -36.49 -15.91
CA ALA A 704 -10.75 -37.50 -16.81
C ALA A 704 -9.64 -38.40 -17.36
N THR A 705 -9.98 -39.65 -17.65
CA THR A 705 -9.03 -40.62 -18.21
C THR A 705 -9.34 -40.87 -19.67
N VAL A 706 -8.29 -40.90 -20.51
CA VAL A 706 -8.39 -41.36 -21.90
C VAL A 706 -7.50 -42.57 -22.09
N SER A 707 -8.07 -43.70 -22.48
CA SER A 707 -7.34 -44.96 -22.72
C SER A 707 -7.39 -45.31 -24.19
N VAL A 708 -6.24 -45.63 -24.78
CA VAL A 708 -6.13 -46.19 -26.13
C VAL A 708 -6.14 -47.70 -26.03
N LYS A 709 -7.03 -48.35 -26.76
CA LYS A 709 -7.21 -49.80 -26.78
C LYS A 709 -7.08 -50.36 -28.18
N ASP A 710 -6.57 -51.58 -28.28
CA ASP A 710 -6.63 -52.36 -29.53
C ASP A 710 -8.00 -53.04 -29.74
N THR A 711 -8.13 -53.81 -30.82
CA THR A 711 -9.35 -54.52 -31.19
C THR A 711 -9.70 -55.68 -30.24
N SER A 712 -8.76 -56.12 -29.39
CA SER A 712 -9.00 -57.13 -28.34
C SER A 712 -9.45 -56.50 -27.01
N GLY A 713 -9.38 -55.16 -26.90
CA GLY A 713 -9.71 -54.41 -25.70
C GLY A 713 -8.52 -54.18 -24.75
N GLN A 714 -7.30 -54.58 -25.14
CA GLN A 714 -6.10 -54.36 -24.35
C GLN A 714 -5.72 -52.87 -24.35
N VAL A 715 -5.42 -52.30 -23.18
CA VAL A 715 -4.99 -50.91 -23.05
C VAL A 715 -3.53 -50.76 -23.48
N LEU A 716 -3.30 -49.99 -24.54
CA LEU A 716 -1.98 -49.70 -25.11
C LEU A 716 -1.33 -48.48 -24.45
N LYS A 717 -2.13 -47.47 -24.10
CA LYS A 717 -1.68 -46.25 -23.41
C LYS A 717 -2.83 -45.58 -22.68
N GLN A 718 -2.52 -44.86 -21.60
CA GLN A 718 -3.49 -44.09 -20.84
C GLN A 718 -2.97 -42.66 -20.61
N PHE A 719 -3.88 -41.68 -20.74
CA PHE A 719 -3.64 -40.27 -20.52
C PHE A 719 -4.58 -39.73 -19.46
N THR A 720 -4.13 -38.71 -18.75
CA THR A 720 -4.92 -37.96 -17.78
C THR A 720 -5.19 -36.57 -18.31
N LEU A 721 -6.46 -36.19 -18.37
CA LEU A 721 -6.89 -34.82 -18.67
C LEU A 721 -7.23 -34.15 -17.34
N ASN A 722 -6.55 -33.07 -16.98
CA ASN A 722 -6.84 -32.28 -15.78
C ASN A 722 -7.82 -31.16 -16.14
N ILE A 723 -8.97 -31.12 -15.46
CA ILE A 723 -10.02 -30.12 -15.68
C ILE A 723 -10.11 -29.24 -14.43
N LYS A 724 -10.02 -27.92 -14.59
CA LYS A 724 -10.26 -26.92 -13.55
C LYS A 724 -11.41 -25.99 -13.93
N GLY A 725 -12.44 -25.93 -13.10
CA GLY A 725 -13.59 -25.04 -13.28
C GLY A 725 -13.64 -23.97 -12.19
N GLN A 726 -14.14 -22.78 -12.52
CA GLN A 726 -14.59 -21.83 -11.50
C GLN A 726 -16.07 -21.49 -11.73
N ILE A 727 -16.89 -21.82 -10.74
CA ILE A 727 -18.31 -21.47 -10.70
C ILE A 727 -18.43 -20.16 -9.94
N ASN A 728 -19.07 -19.16 -10.53
CA ASN A 728 -19.41 -17.91 -9.87
C ASN A 728 -20.93 -17.84 -9.68
N ALA A 729 -21.37 -17.98 -8.44
CA ALA A 729 -22.71 -17.59 -8.03
C ALA A 729 -22.74 -16.07 -7.85
N ARG A 730 -23.77 -15.42 -8.38
CA ARG A 730 -23.99 -13.98 -8.16
C ARG A 730 -24.57 -13.73 -6.77
#